data_AF-A0A8J7YDZ5-F1
#
_entry.id   AF-A0A8J7YDZ5-F1
#
_cell.length_a   1.000
_cell.length_b   1.000
_cell.length_c   1.000
_cell.angle_alpha   90.00
_cell.angle_beta   90.00
_cell.angle_gamma   90.00
#
_symmetry.space_group_name_H-M   'P 1'
#
loop_
_entity.id
_entity.type
_entity.pdbx_description
1 polymer ?
#
loop_
_entity_poly.entity_id
_entity_poly.type
_entity_poly.pdbx_seq_one_letter_code
_entity_poly.pdbx_strand_id
1 'polypeptide(L)'
;MRFYVPEWDDRVDANYDFLHDEHSTLGTDERDLAYIWDLFDRKNTPIDGVLISREQAEESSTKAQRLTENGIYDASKLDLPRWLPTISDCGAWGYKSLPFPPYDNGEMLEFYEQLGVTTGVTIDHLVLGAGHTARLYLNERAFSGDFSKGDIPEEVTEELDVMIDTWPNGDGSSSRRWPSYVAEEEPSIYHVSTIEPFTRTDFEGDVEEIIAHLRSDPRAVYRADDMQYRYDLTLRNARDMRKRYEEGDYSFRLMSAVQGWDCESYVNATKEVLDLGYQYLGIGGVAGSPESAVKDIVSAVGNEIKSFERTHETRIDTHVFGFAKSGAFETIGRSGMTSFDSASMLRAAWTGGQNYHLDSDERYDAIRVRYPSYRDDLQTSIEKALRGQEMLYALRAFDNNEPIADALQTWHNRATQALSEITEYLLEHRHDERYDVAYIKETEEAFRSGYDHGRAFRASFGDPLSSKLIKLLRDDDPENPIPFTEYDDLVAVAEKVFTDWTPTLLDVVVERESETPGTINALWPLVEAYATWDPISDANLLDDYRDLLNAKPWKRCDCPICTRNGIEVAIFRGNNRNRRRGFHNTRRFYDQFEGDLPKILVVTRPSASVMGQGTMERYLRNDRPTFWGSVHDLPVAEIGAVSATGLHEWWANRPETASFDSNGLADVLVTEGERYQDIFVDARHLELDEATRSRLEDVNCTVHEHTNPASIRDGVLERLGYEDEFLPQHLMQSGLTDY
;
A
#
# COMPACT_ATOMS: atom_id res chain seq x y z
N MET A 1 12.50 2.16 14.33
CA MET A 1 11.03 1.95 14.21
C MET A 1 10.78 1.21 12.90
N ARG A 2 9.75 0.34 12.79
CA ARG A 2 9.45 -0.41 11.56
C ARG A 2 8.34 0.25 10.73
N PHE A 3 8.56 0.36 9.42
CA PHE A 3 7.55 0.86 8.48
C PHE A 3 6.92 -0.26 7.64
N TYR A 4 5.60 -0.39 7.70
CA TYR A 4 4.83 -1.38 6.95
C TYR A 4 4.09 -0.73 5.77
N VAL A 5 3.96 -1.47 4.66
CA VAL A 5 3.10 -1.07 3.54
C VAL A 5 1.96 -2.07 3.37
N PRO A 6 0.70 -1.61 3.28
CA PRO A 6 -0.43 -2.47 2.91
C PRO A 6 -0.30 -3.06 1.50
N GLU A 7 -0.54 -4.37 1.35
CA GLU A 7 -0.52 -5.08 0.05
C GLU A 7 -1.78 -4.81 -0.76
N TRP A 8 -1.67 -4.04 -1.85
CA TRP A 8 -2.83 -3.60 -2.65
C TRP A 8 -2.77 -4.08 -4.10
N ASP A 9 -2.18 -5.24 -4.36
CA ASP A 9 -1.89 -5.75 -5.69
C ASP A 9 -1.11 -4.71 -6.54
N ASP A 10 -0.09 -4.12 -5.93
CA ASP A 10 0.74 -3.03 -6.45
C ASP A 10 1.91 -3.50 -7.34
N ARG A 11 1.95 -4.81 -7.67
CA ARG A 11 2.97 -5.41 -8.55
C ARG A 11 3.06 -4.75 -9.92
N VAL A 12 4.25 -4.69 -10.48
CA VAL A 12 4.50 -4.17 -11.82
C VAL A 12 5.00 -5.27 -12.74
N ASP A 13 4.80 -5.11 -14.04
CA ASP A 13 5.42 -5.99 -15.02
C ASP A 13 6.89 -5.59 -15.14
N ALA A 14 7.81 -6.43 -14.66
CA ALA A 14 9.24 -6.16 -14.62
C ALA A 14 9.80 -5.84 -16.01
N ASN A 15 9.22 -6.45 -17.05
CA ASN A 15 9.62 -6.33 -18.44
C ASN A 15 8.65 -5.46 -19.27
N TYR A 16 7.93 -4.54 -18.62
CA TYR A 16 7.00 -3.63 -19.30
C TYR A 16 7.69 -2.87 -20.44
N ASP A 17 7.08 -2.89 -21.62
CA ASP A 17 7.60 -2.20 -22.80
C ASP A 17 7.14 -0.74 -22.76
N PHE A 18 8.00 0.14 -22.23
CA PHE A 18 7.71 1.57 -22.20
C PHE A 18 7.61 2.17 -23.61
N LEU A 19 8.34 1.63 -24.59
CA LEU A 19 8.39 2.18 -25.95
C LEU A 19 7.04 2.05 -26.64
N HIS A 20 6.44 0.86 -26.57
CA HIS A 20 5.11 0.58 -27.15
C HIS A 20 3.97 0.74 -26.15
N ASP A 21 4.29 1.03 -24.89
CA ASP A 21 3.35 1.34 -23.82
C ASP A 21 2.41 0.18 -23.47
N GLU A 22 2.96 -1.03 -23.43
CA GLU A 22 2.23 -2.28 -23.28
C GLU A 22 2.95 -3.29 -22.36
N HIS A 23 2.17 -4.25 -21.85
CA HIS A 23 2.73 -5.35 -21.06
C HIS A 23 3.61 -6.27 -21.89
N SER A 24 4.56 -6.93 -21.22
CA SER A 24 5.48 -7.90 -21.81
C SER A 24 4.74 -9.07 -22.46
N THR A 25 3.63 -9.50 -21.86
CA THR A 25 2.66 -10.47 -22.41
C THR A 25 1.22 -10.03 -22.15
N LEU A 26 0.28 -10.46 -22.97
CA LEU A 26 -1.16 -10.20 -22.73
C LEU A 26 -1.71 -11.03 -21.56
N GLY A 27 -1.13 -12.21 -21.28
CA GLY A 27 -1.52 -13.05 -20.16
C GLY A 27 -0.87 -12.64 -18.84
N THR A 28 -1.67 -12.23 -17.86
CA THR A 28 -1.16 -11.85 -16.53
C THR A 28 -0.33 -12.95 -15.86
N ASP A 29 -0.67 -14.23 -16.08
CA ASP A 29 0.04 -15.38 -15.50
C ASP A 29 1.42 -15.66 -16.14
N GLU A 30 1.65 -15.11 -17.34
CA GLU A 30 2.91 -15.26 -18.08
C GLU A 30 3.85 -14.07 -17.83
N ARG A 31 3.37 -13.02 -17.15
CA ARG A 31 4.16 -11.83 -16.85
C ARG A 31 5.09 -12.12 -15.69
N ASP A 32 6.30 -11.59 -15.82
CA ASP A 32 7.21 -11.43 -14.70
C ASP A 32 6.74 -10.24 -13.85
N LEU A 33 6.03 -10.53 -12.76
CA LEU A 33 5.43 -9.53 -11.89
C LEU A 33 6.31 -9.31 -10.67
N ALA A 34 6.67 -8.04 -10.42
CA ALA A 34 7.56 -7.64 -9.35
C ALA A 34 6.87 -6.68 -8.39
N TYR A 35 6.95 -6.98 -7.10
CA TYR A 35 6.60 -6.10 -6.00
C TYR A 35 7.78 -5.20 -5.62
N ILE A 36 7.56 -4.31 -4.64
CA ILE A 36 8.61 -3.41 -4.16
C ILE A 36 9.82 -4.16 -3.59
N TRP A 37 9.65 -5.32 -2.97
CA TRP A 37 10.74 -6.16 -2.46
C TRP A 37 11.47 -6.97 -3.55
N ASP A 38 10.91 -7.07 -4.76
CA ASP A 38 11.57 -7.74 -5.89
C ASP A 38 12.44 -6.76 -6.68
N LEU A 39 12.06 -5.48 -6.69
CA LEU A 39 12.78 -4.44 -7.42
C LEU A 39 13.97 -3.84 -6.66
N PHE A 40 13.94 -3.94 -5.32
CA PHE A 40 14.99 -3.50 -4.42
C PHE A 40 15.65 -4.72 -3.77
N ASP A 41 16.96 -4.67 -3.51
CA ASP A 41 17.60 -5.71 -2.71
C ASP A 41 17.20 -5.58 -1.22
N ARG A 42 17.57 -6.58 -0.41
CA ARG A 42 17.26 -6.59 1.04
C ARG A 42 17.72 -5.30 1.74
N LYS A 43 18.93 -4.81 1.45
CA LYS A 43 19.48 -3.59 2.05
C LYS A 43 18.66 -2.34 1.70
N ASN A 44 18.24 -2.23 0.44
CA ASN A 44 17.62 -1.03 -0.11
C ASN A 44 16.08 -1.06 -0.12
N THR A 45 15.46 -2.19 0.24
CA THR A 45 14.01 -2.34 0.30
C THR A 45 13.40 -1.29 1.25
N PRO A 46 12.52 -0.39 0.77
CA PRO A 46 12.11 0.80 1.52
C PRO A 46 10.93 0.55 2.48
N ILE A 47 10.82 -0.68 2.99
CA ILE A 47 9.80 -1.13 3.94
C ILE A 47 10.43 -2.16 4.88
N ASP A 48 9.91 -2.28 6.09
CA ASP A 48 10.31 -3.26 7.10
C ASP A 48 9.28 -4.37 7.30
N GLY A 49 8.14 -4.29 6.63
CA GLY A 49 7.15 -5.35 6.62
C GLY A 49 5.96 -5.05 5.72
N VAL A 50 5.05 -6.03 5.61
CA VAL A 50 3.85 -5.93 4.75
C VAL A 50 2.60 -6.16 5.58
N LEU A 51 1.59 -5.32 5.38
CA LEU A 51 0.28 -5.48 6.02
C LEU A 51 -0.71 -6.10 5.01
N ILE A 52 -1.39 -7.18 5.41
CA ILE A 52 -2.32 -7.92 4.54
C ILE A 52 -3.65 -8.07 5.25
N SER A 53 -4.68 -7.38 4.75
CA SER A 53 -6.02 -7.47 5.36
C SER A 53 -6.75 -8.74 4.93
N ARG A 54 -7.54 -9.30 5.85
CA ARG A 54 -8.42 -10.43 5.53
C ARG A 54 -9.37 -10.12 4.37
N GLU A 55 -9.93 -8.92 4.36
CA GLU A 55 -10.82 -8.48 3.28
C GLU A 55 -10.14 -8.57 1.90
N GLN A 56 -8.89 -8.10 1.81
CA GLN A 56 -8.11 -8.16 0.56
C GLN A 56 -7.65 -9.56 0.21
N ALA A 57 -7.44 -10.43 1.21
CA ALA A 57 -7.15 -11.84 0.99
C ALA A 57 -8.37 -12.57 0.40
N GLU A 58 -9.58 -12.20 0.83
CA GLU A 58 -10.86 -12.82 0.43
C GLU A 58 -11.51 -12.20 -0.82
N GLU A 59 -10.92 -11.16 -1.42
CA GLU A 59 -11.47 -10.44 -2.58
C GLU A 59 -11.76 -11.36 -3.80
N SER A 60 -10.96 -12.42 -3.97
CA SER A 60 -11.26 -13.47 -4.96
C SER A 60 -11.10 -14.85 -4.35
N SER A 61 -11.98 -15.78 -4.75
CA SER A 61 -11.94 -17.18 -4.30
C SER A 61 -10.58 -17.84 -4.60
N THR A 62 -9.97 -17.52 -5.74
CA THR A 62 -8.65 -18.03 -6.12
C THR A 62 -7.53 -17.45 -5.26
N LYS A 63 -7.57 -16.15 -4.90
CA LYS A 63 -6.56 -15.54 -3.99
C LYS A 63 -6.69 -16.13 -2.59
N ALA A 64 -7.91 -16.23 -2.08
CA ALA A 64 -8.20 -16.81 -0.77
C ALA A 64 -7.72 -18.26 -0.68
N GLN A 65 -8.13 -19.11 -1.63
CA GLN A 65 -7.74 -20.52 -1.66
C GLN A 65 -6.22 -20.67 -1.72
N ARG A 66 -5.53 -19.91 -2.58
CA ARG A 66 -4.07 -19.96 -2.70
C ARG A 66 -3.36 -19.59 -1.40
N LEU A 67 -3.81 -18.51 -0.75
CA LEU A 67 -3.23 -18.02 0.50
C LEU A 67 -3.46 -19.01 1.65
N THR A 68 -4.64 -19.62 1.72
CA THR A 68 -4.97 -20.64 2.72
C THR A 68 -4.22 -21.96 2.49
N GLU A 69 -3.99 -22.36 1.24
CA GLU A 69 -3.32 -23.63 0.92
C GLU A 69 -1.79 -23.57 1.09
N ASN A 70 -1.17 -22.43 0.79
CA ASN A 70 0.30 -22.31 0.73
C ASN A 70 0.88 -21.34 1.77
N GLY A 71 0.05 -20.63 2.53
CA GLY A 71 0.49 -19.53 3.37
C GLY A 71 1.03 -18.34 2.56
N ILE A 72 1.43 -17.28 3.25
CA ILE A 72 1.75 -15.99 2.66
C ILE A 72 3.16 -15.91 2.07
N TYR A 73 4.09 -16.72 2.60
CA TYR A 73 5.49 -16.79 2.18
C TYR A 73 5.72 -17.79 1.04
N ASP A 74 4.92 -18.86 0.95
CA ASP A 74 5.06 -19.88 -0.09
C ASP A 74 3.93 -19.78 -1.16
N ALA A 75 3.07 -18.75 -1.09
CA ALA A 75 2.08 -18.46 -2.13
C ALA A 75 2.72 -17.94 -3.41
N SER A 76 2.64 -18.74 -4.47
CA SER A 76 3.30 -18.61 -5.78
C SER A 76 3.13 -17.30 -6.59
N LYS A 77 2.42 -16.29 -6.06
CA LYS A 77 2.27 -14.96 -6.71
C LYS A 77 2.55 -13.77 -5.80
N LEU A 78 2.62 -13.96 -4.48
CA LEU A 78 3.03 -12.91 -3.54
C LEU A 78 4.50 -13.10 -3.17
N ASP A 79 4.93 -14.37 -2.99
CA ASP A 79 6.32 -14.82 -2.81
C ASP A 79 7.13 -13.89 -1.89
N LEU A 80 6.55 -13.57 -0.73
CA LEU A 80 7.18 -12.66 0.21
C LEU A 80 8.51 -13.26 0.70
N PRO A 81 9.59 -12.47 0.74
CA PRO A 81 10.83 -12.93 1.34
C PRO A 81 10.61 -13.24 2.82
N ARG A 82 11.07 -14.40 3.28
CA ARG A 82 10.92 -14.83 4.70
C ARG A 82 11.55 -13.89 5.73
N TRP A 83 12.44 -12.99 5.31
CA TRP A 83 13.04 -11.97 6.17
C TRP A 83 12.13 -10.76 6.39
N LEU A 84 11.05 -10.61 5.61
CA LEU A 84 10.14 -9.48 5.66
C LEU A 84 8.89 -9.86 6.49
N PRO A 85 8.72 -9.33 7.72
CA PRO A 85 7.60 -9.68 8.57
C PRO A 85 6.25 -9.19 8.03
N THR A 86 5.18 -9.85 8.47
CA THR A 86 3.80 -9.59 8.06
C THR A 86 2.88 -9.30 9.23
N ILE A 87 2.02 -8.29 9.05
CA ILE A 87 0.87 -8.03 9.92
C ILE A 87 -0.39 -8.39 9.13
N SER A 88 -1.32 -9.11 9.73
CA SER A 88 -2.65 -9.32 9.14
C SER A 88 -3.74 -8.79 10.05
N ASP A 89 -4.56 -7.91 9.48
CA ASP A 89 -5.70 -7.32 10.16
C ASP A 89 -7.03 -7.88 9.65
N CYS A 90 -8.10 -7.52 10.36
CA CYS A 90 -9.45 -7.94 10.03
C CYS A 90 -10.07 -7.13 8.87
N GLY A 91 -9.42 -6.07 8.37
CA GLY A 91 -9.98 -5.18 7.35
C GLY A 91 -11.14 -4.31 7.86
N ALA A 92 -11.05 -3.75 9.07
CA ALA A 92 -12.13 -2.97 9.69
C ALA A 92 -12.62 -1.77 8.89
N TRP A 93 -11.80 -1.26 7.98
CA TRP A 93 -12.21 -0.22 7.03
C TRP A 93 -13.31 -0.68 6.08
N GLY A 94 -13.28 -1.94 5.64
CA GLY A 94 -14.22 -2.50 4.66
C GLY A 94 -15.60 -2.81 5.22
N TYR A 95 -15.72 -3.03 6.52
CA TYR A 95 -17.00 -3.24 7.21
C TYR A 95 -17.37 -2.09 8.13
N LYS A 96 -16.71 -0.92 8.02
CA LYS A 96 -17.02 0.24 8.87
C LYS A 96 -18.46 0.72 8.75
N SER A 97 -19.16 0.37 7.67
CA SER A 97 -20.56 0.70 7.39
C SER A 97 -21.52 -0.45 7.73
N LEU A 98 -21.03 -1.57 8.26
CA LEU A 98 -21.85 -2.61 8.86
C LEU A 98 -22.11 -2.31 10.35
N PRO A 99 -23.27 -2.74 10.89
CA PRO A 99 -23.55 -2.61 12.33
C PRO A 99 -22.65 -3.51 13.20
N PHE A 100 -22.09 -4.58 12.65
CA PHE A 100 -21.21 -5.50 13.35
C PHE A 100 -20.06 -5.95 12.43
N PRO A 101 -18.90 -6.35 12.99
CA PRO A 101 -17.89 -7.08 12.23
C PRO A 101 -18.46 -8.41 11.68
N PRO A 102 -18.20 -8.76 10.42
CA PRO A 102 -18.74 -9.96 9.79
C PRO A 102 -17.87 -11.22 10.02
N TYR A 103 -17.12 -11.26 11.13
CA TYR A 103 -16.12 -12.30 11.39
C TYR A 103 -16.19 -12.82 12.83
N ASP A 104 -16.05 -14.13 13.01
CA ASP A 104 -15.95 -14.75 14.33
C ASP A 104 -14.52 -14.70 14.89
N ASN A 105 -14.40 -14.51 16.20
CA ASN A 105 -13.12 -14.41 16.92
C ASN A 105 -12.25 -15.67 16.77
N GLY A 106 -12.83 -16.87 16.81
CA GLY A 106 -12.08 -18.12 16.66
C GLY A 106 -11.67 -18.37 15.21
N GLU A 107 -12.59 -18.18 14.26
CA GLU A 107 -12.30 -18.31 12.82
C GLU A 107 -11.20 -17.33 12.38
N MET A 108 -11.09 -16.17 13.00
CA MET A 108 -10.04 -15.18 12.70
C MET A 108 -8.64 -15.65 13.14
N LEU A 109 -8.51 -16.28 14.32
CA LEU A 109 -7.22 -16.80 14.77
C LEU A 109 -6.74 -17.94 13.87
N GLU A 110 -7.64 -18.84 13.50
CA GLU A 110 -7.37 -19.92 12.53
C GLU A 110 -6.97 -19.39 11.16
N PHE A 111 -7.60 -18.29 10.72
CA PHE A 111 -7.23 -17.62 9.49
C PHE A 111 -5.79 -17.11 9.52
N TYR A 112 -5.37 -16.44 10.60
CA TYR A 112 -3.99 -15.97 10.73
C TYR A 112 -2.97 -17.10 10.77
N GLU A 113 -3.28 -18.21 11.47
CA GLU A 113 -2.42 -19.39 11.50
C GLU A 113 -2.27 -20.02 10.12
N GLN A 114 -3.38 -20.20 9.39
CA GLN A 114 -3.38 -20.76 8.04
C GLN A 114 -2.62 -19.88 7.04
N LEU A 115 -2.71 -18.55 7.18
CA LEU A 115 -1.90 -17.63 6.39
C LEU A 115 -0.40 -17.72 6.72
N GLY A 116 -0.03 -18.16 7.92
CA GLY A 116 1.36 -18.19 8.37
C GLY A 116 1.95 -16.78 8.53
N VAL A 117 1.16 -15.82 8.99
CA VAL A 117 1.62 -14.43 9.22
C VAL A 117 2.48 -14.33 10.48
N THR A 118 3.32 -13.29 10.59
CA THR A 118 4.09 -13.10 11.85
C THR A 118 3.28 -12.45 12.96
N THR A 119 2.23 -11.69 12.61
CA THR A 119 1.37 -11.01 13.56
C THR A 119 -0.06 -10.96 13.05
N GLY A 120 -1.01 -11.36 13.89
CA GLY A 120 -2.45 -11.21 13.65
C GLY A 120 -3.03 -10.14 14.57
N VAL A 121 -4.05 -9.42 14.11
CA VAL A 121 -4.69 -8.34 14.87
C VAL A 121 -6.09 -8.75 15.35
N THR A 122 -6.47 -8.42 16.57
CA THR A 122 -7.82 -8.68 17.08
C THR A 122 -8.89 -7.97 16.25
N ILE A 123 -10.11 -8.53 16.21
CA ILE A 123 -11.24 -7.90 15.53
C ILE A 123 -11.64 -6.62 16.27
N ASP A 124 -11.57 -5.49 15.59
CA ASP A 124 -12.05 -4.20 16.07
C ASP A 124 -13.24 -3.68 15.25
N HIS A 125 -13.87 -2.63 15.75
CA HIS A 125 -14.85 -1.86 15.00
C HIS A 125 -14.45 -0.38 15.07
N LEU A 126 -14.02 0.17 13.93
CA LEU A 126 -13.48 1.53 13.86
C LEU A 126 -14.40 2.56 14.52
N VAL A 127 -13.90 3.29 15.52
CA VAL A 127 -14.62 4.42 16.10
C VAL A 127 -14.48 5.60 15.14
N LEU A 128 -15.59 6.07 14.57
CA LEU A 128 -15.61 7.14 13.57
C LEU A 128 -16.05 8.47 14.21
N GLY A 129 -15.20 9.49 14.14
CA GLY A 129 -15.45 10.83 14.70
C GLY A 129 -16.30 11.73 13.79
N ALA A 130 -17.47 11.25 13.34
CA ALA A 130 -18.30 11.95 12.34
C ALA A 130 -19.15 13.11 12.90
N GLY A 131 -18.88 13.63 14.10
CA GLY A 131 -19.67 14.70 14.72
C GLY A 131 -21.03 14.26 15.29
N HIS A 132 -21.52 13.07 14.93
CA HIS A 132 -22.71 12.43 15.49
C HIS A 132 -22.33 11.15 16.24
N THR A 133 -22.84 10.98 17.47
CA THR A 133 -22.73 9.72 18.22
C THR A 133 -23.80 8.71 17.82
N ALA A 134 -24.95 9.20 17.38
CA ALA A 134 -26.07 8.38 16.93
C ALA A 134 -25.90 7.95 15.47
N ARG A 135 -26.19 6.68 15.17
CA ARG A 135 -25.97 6.06 13.87
C ARG A 135 -27.13 5.15 13.47
N LEU A 136 -27.53 5.24 12.21
CA LEU A 136 -28.53 4.37 11.59
C LEU A 136 -27.87 3.56 10.47
N TYR A 137 -27.86 2.25 10.62
CA TYR A 137 -27.39 1.33 9.59
C TYR A 137 -28.56 0.80 8.79
N LEU A 138 -28.42 0.78 7.46
CA LEU A 138 -29.43 0.28 6.54
C LEU A 138 -28.82 -0.76 5.61
N ASN A 139 -29.55 -1.84 5.37
CA ASN A 139 -29.14 -2.89 4.45
C ASN A 139 -29.34 -2.42 3.00
N GLU A 140 -28.26 -2.35 2.22
CA GLU A 140 -28.29 -1.88 0.83
C GLU A 140 -29.24 -2.71 -0.05
N ARG A 141 -29.40 -4.01 0.24
CA ARG A 141 -30.28 -4.89 -0.54
C ARG A 141 -31.77 -4.53 -0.39
N ALA A 142 -32.14 -3.74 0.62
CA ALA A 142 -33.51 -3.27 0.81
C ALA A 142 -33.84 -2.03 -0.05
N PHE A 143 -32.87 -1.46 -0.78
CA PHE A 143 -33.16 -0.39 -1.73
C PHE A 143 -33.61 -0.95 -3.09
N SER A 144 -34.54 -0.27 -3.74
CA SER A 144 -35.11 -0.69 -5.03
C SER A 144 -35.40 0.51 -5.94
N GLY A 145 -35.99 0.26 -7.11
CA GLY A 145 -36.43 1.35 -8.00
C GLY A 145 -37.49 2.27 -7.40
N ASP A 146 -38.27 1.79 -6.41
CA ASP A 146 -39.35 2.55 -5.79
C ASP A 146 -38.89 3.43 -4.61
N PHE A 147 -37.74 3.10 -4.01
CA PHE A 147 -37.10 3.88 -2.95
C PHE A 147 -35.58 3.75 -3.03
N SER A 148 -34.92 4.86 -3.36
CA SER A 148 -33.48 4.96 -3.54
C SER A 148 -32.80 5.60 -2.32
N LYS A 149 -31.46 5.56 -2.27
CA LYS A 149 -30.69 6.20 -1.19
C LYS A 149 -30.95 7.71 -1.07
N GLY A 150 -31.30 8.36 -2.19
CA GLY A 150 -31.64 9.80 -2.21
C GLY A 150 -33.06 10.12 -1.76
N ASP A 151 -33.89 9.11 -1.48
CA ASP A 151 -35.25 9.29 -0.96
C ASP A 151 -35.29 9.31 0.58
N ILE A 152 -34.15 9.10 1.25
CA ILE A 152 -34.03 9.23 2.71
C ILE A 152 -34.25 10.70 3.07
N PRO A 153 -35.13 11.03 4.03
CA PRO A 153 -35.37 12.41 4.44
C PRO A 153 -34.08 13.11 4.87
N GLU A 154 -33.91 14.38 4.44
CA GLU A 154 -32.71 15.17 4.74
C GLU A 154 -32.53 15.30 6.26
N GLU A 155 -33.63 15.45 7.00
CA GLU A 155 -33.65 15.56 8.47
C GLU A 155 -32.99 14.35 9.16
N VAL A 156 -33.17 13.14 8.62
CA VAL A 156 -32.53 11.93 9.16
C VAL A 156 -31.03 11.98 8.95
N THR A 157 -30.57 12.42 7.77
CA THR A 157 -29.14 12.53 7.46
C THR A 157 -28.45 13.73 8.12
N GLU A 158 -29.21 14.73 8.56
CA GLU A 158 -28.71 15.86 9.33
C GLU A 158 -28.60 15.55 10.83
N GLU A 159 -29.49 14.72 11.38
CA GLU A 159 -29.46 14.35 12.81
C GLU A 159 -28.61 13.10 13.10
N LEU A 160 -28.58 12.15 12.15
CA LEU A 160 -27.93 10.85 12.31
C LEU A 160 -26.86 10.62 11.26
N ASP A 161 -25.81 9.90 11.65
CA ASP A 161 -24.88 9.32 10.69
C ASP A 161 -25.53 8.08 10.06
N VAL A 162 -25.83 8.12 8.76
CA VAL A 162 -26.49 7.02 8.04
C VAL A 162 -25.48 6.18 7.27
N MET A 163 -25.37 4.90 7.63
CA MET A 163 -24.46 3.93 7.02
C MET A 163 -25.24 2.93 6.18
N ILE A 164 -24.89 2.82 4.89
CA ILE A 164 -25.58 1.93 3.95
C ILE A 164 -24.56 0.97 3.34
N ASP A 165 -24.79 -0.33 3.52
CA ASP A 165 -23.90 -1.37 2.98
C ASP A 165 -24.66 -2.69 2.80
N THR A 166 -24.11 -3.61 2.01
CA THR A 166 -24.65 -4.93 1.77
C THR A 166 -24.30 -5.87 2.93
N TRP A 167 -25.32 -6.32 3.67
CA TRP A 167 -25.13 -7.17 4.85
C TRP A 167 -24.98 -8.67 4.50
N PRO A 168 -24.36 -9.49 5.37
CA PRO A 168 -24.40 -10.96 5.28
C PRO A 168 -25.82 -11.52 5.14
N ASN A 169 -26.02 -12.51 4.27
CA ASN A 169 -27.29 -13.24 4.13
C ASN A 169 -27.27 -14.55 4.94
N GLY A 170 -28.43 -14.94 5.48
CA GLY A 170 -28.62 -16.24 6.11
C GLY A 170 -28.73 -17.43 5.15
N ASP A 171 -28.73 -17.19 3.82
CA ASP A 171 -28.91 -18.22 2.78
C ASP A 171 -27.59 -18.91 2.36
N GLY A 172 -26.44 -18.46 2.88
CA GLY A 172 -25.12 -19.03 2.56
C GLY A 172 -24.56 -18.61 1.20
N SER A 173 -25.19 -17.66 0.49
CA SER A 173 -24.68 -17.11 -0.78
C SER A 173 -23.54 -16.10 -0.61
N SER A 174 -23.32 -15.62 0.61
CA SER A 174 -22.30 -14.64 0.99
C SER A 174 -21.08 -15.34 1.60
N SER A 175 -19.86 -14.90 1.26
CA SER A 175 -18.64 -15.29 1.97
C SER A 175 -18.62 -14.79 3.42
N ARG A 176 -19.33 -13.68 3.70
CA ARG A 176 -19.49 -13.07 5.02
C ARG A 176 -20.69 -13.67 5.75
N ARG A 177 -20.58 -13.89 7.07
CA ARG A 177 -21.68 -14.37 7.95
C ARG A 177 -21.71 -13.55 9.24
N TRP A 178 -22.89 -13.33 9.80
CA TRP A 178 -22.99 -12.71 11.12
C TRP A 178 -22.40 -13.66 12.18
N PRO A 179 -21.53 -13.17 13.09
CA PRO A 179 -21.04 -13.96 14.21
C PRO A 179 -22.17 -14.34 15.17
N SER A 180 -22.03 -15.46 15.88
CA SER A 180 -23.13 -16.01 16.70
C SER A 180 -23.63 -15.08 17.79
N TYR A 181 -22.78 -14.17 18.31
CA TYR A 181 -23.20 -13.20 19.33
C TYR A 181 -24.22 -12.18 18.79
N VAL A 182 -24.27 -11.95 17.47
CA VAL A 182 -25.27 -11.06 16.85
C VAL A 182 -26.67 -11.64 17.00
N ALA A 183 -26.82 -12.97 17.10
CA ALA A 183 -28.12 -13.60 17.36
C ALA A 183 -28.72 -13.18 18.71
N GLU A 184 -27.87 -12.87 19.69
CA GLU A 184 -28.27 -12.44 21.03
C GLU A 184 -28.40 -10.92 21.11
N GLU A 185 -27.48 -10.18 20.49
CA GLU A 185 -27.44 -8.72 20.56
C GLU A 185 -28.43 -8.02 19.62
N GLU A 186 -28.61 -8.54 18.40
CA GLU A 186 -29.54 -7.98 17.41
C GLU A 186 -30.25 -9.10 16.64
N PRO A 187 -31.20 -9.80 17.29
CA PRO A 187 -31.88 -10.95 16.70
C PRO A 187 -32.68 -10.60 15.43
N SER A 188 -33.02 -9.32 15.21
CA SER A 188 -33.79 -8.87 14.05
C SER A 188 -33.05 -9.11 12.73
N ILE A 189 -31.71 -9.12 12.71
CA ILE A 189 -30.91 -9.21 11.49
C ILE A 189 -30.26 -10.59 11.26
N TYR A 190 -30.22 -11.46 12.28
CA TYR A 190 -29.35 -12.64 12.27
C TYR A 190 -29.84 -13.79 11.36
N HIS A 191 -31.14 -14.06 11.32
CA HIS A 191 -31.75 -15.15 10.55
C HIS A 191 -32.62 -14.66 9.39
N VAL A 192 -32.15 -13.62 8.70
CA VAL A 192 -32.87 -13.00 7.58
C VAL A 192 -32.41 -13.63 6.26
N SER A 193 -33.34 -14.30 5.58
CA SER A 193 -33.12 -14.90 4.26
C SER A 193 -33.73 -14.11 3.12
N THR A 194 -34.80 -13.35 3.40
CA THR A 194 -35.50 -12.49 2.44
C THR A 194 -35.80 -11.16 3.10
N ILE A 195 -35.59 -10.07 2.36
CA ILE A 195 -35.91 -8.71 2.80
C ILE A 195 -36.84 -8.05 1.79
N GLU A 196 -37.83 -7.34 2.30
CA GLU A 196 -38.72 -6.51 1.49
C GLU A 196 -38.09 -5.14 1.24
N PRO A 197 -38.26 -4.52 0.06
CA PRO A 197 -37.73 -3.19 -0.20
C PRO A 197 -38.28 -2.13 0.76
N PHE A 198 -37.46 -1.13 1.09
CA PHE A 198 -37.93 0.09 1.75
C PHE A 198 -38.96 0.81 0.89
N THR A 199 -39.86 1.48 1.58
CA THR A 199 -40.94 2.30 1.04
C THR A 199 -40.89 3.67 1.71
N ARG A 200 -41.58 4.66 1.13
CA ARG A 200 -41.65 6.00 1.75
C ARG A 200 -42.26 5.96 3.16
N THR A 201 -43.17 5.03 3.41
CA THR A 201 -43.84 4.89 4.71
C THR A 201 -42.91 4.41 5.83
N ASP A 202 -41.82 3.71 5.49
CA ASP A 202 -40.79 3.34 6.48
C ASP A 202 -40.05 4.58 7.02
N PHE A 203 -40.07 5.70 6.27
CA PHE A 203 -39.42 6.97 6.59
C PHE A 203 -40.44 8.12 6.73
N GLU A 204 -41.70 7.81 7.06
CA GLU A 204 -42.72 8.81 7.37
C GLU A 204 -42.70 9.17 8.87
N GLY A 205 -42.75 10.47 9.17
CA GLY A 205 -42.75 11.00 10.53
C GLY A 205 -41.55 11.89 10.82
N ASP A 206 -41.38 12.26 12.10
CA ASP A 206 -40.12 12.84 12.56
C ASP A 206 -39.04 11.76 12.78
N VAL A 207 -37.80 12.17 13.06
CA VAL A 207 -36.66 11.25 13.21
C VAL A 207 -36.88 10.24 14.33
N GLU A 208 -37.52 10.63 15.45
CA GLU A 208 -37.82 9.72 16.56
C GLU A 208 -38.86 8.66 16.17
N GLU A 209 -39.90 9.05 15.44
CA GLU A 209 -40.92 8.15 14.89
C GLU A 209 -40.31 7.15 13.89
N ILE A 210 -39.45 7.62 12.99
CA ILE A 210 -38.73 6.77 12.02
C ILE A 210 -37.84 5.76 12.75
N ILE A 211 -37.04 6.19 13.73
CA ILE A 211 -36.21 5.29 14.54
C ILE A 211 -37.08 4.26 15.27
N ALA A 212 -38.23 4.68 15.82
CA ALA A 212 -39.13 3.78 16.51
C ALA A 212 -39.72 2.70 15.58
N HIS A 213 -40.06 3.07 14.34
CA HIS A 213 -40.50 2.12 13.30
C HIS A 213 -39.40 1.13 12.92
N LEU A 214 -38.16 1.60 12.78
CA LEU A 214 -37.03 0.79 12.33
C LEU A 214 -36.34 -0.03 13.43
N ARG A 215 -36.68 0.17 14.71
CA ARG A 215 -35.97 -0.41 15.87
C ARG A 215 -35.84 -1.94 15.86
N SER A 216 -36.77 -2.64 15.23
CA SER A 216 -36.75 -4.12 15.15
C SER A 216 -36.92 -4.61 13.72
N ASP A 217 -36.61 -3.74 12.76
CA ASP A 217 -36.70 -4.05 11.34
C ASP A 217 -35.47 -4.88 10.91
N PRO A 218 -35.66 -5.99 10.18
CA PRO A 218 -34.54 -6.82 9.70
C PRO A 218 -33.58 -6.11 8.73
N ARG A 219 -33.93 -4.90 8.28
CA ARG A 219 -33.18 -4.10 7.29
C ARG A 219 -32.47 -2.92 7.94
N ALA A 220 -32.66 -2.67 9.24
CA ALA A 220 -32.14 -1.48 9.92
C ALA A 220 -31.62 -1.80 11.33
N VAL A 221 -30.55 -1.11 11.72
CA VAL A 221 -30.04 -1.11 13.10
C VAL A 221 -29.80 0.33 13.52
N TYR A 222 -30.42 0.76 14.62
CA TYR A 222 -30.19 2.09 15.18
C TYR A 222 -29.39 2.01 16.48
N ARG A 223 -28.41 2.90 16.64
CA ARG A 223 -27.68 3.07 17.90
C ARG A 223 -27.61 4.55 18.26
N ALA A 224 -28.01 4.88 19.49
CA ALA A 224 -27.96 6.24 20.01
C ALA A 224 -26.52 6.70 20.33
N ASP A 225 -25.65 5.77 20.72
CA ASP A 225 -24.23 6.00 20.94
C ASP A 225 -23.43 4.84 20.34
N ASP A 226 -23.22 4.91 19.03
CA ASP A 226 -22.49 3.90 18.30
C ASP A 226 -20.98 3.97 18.57
N MET A 227 -20.45 5.15 18.93
CA MET A 227 -19.04 5.32 19.27
C MET A 227 -18.68 4.51 20.51
N GLN A 228 -19.44 4.65 21.60
CA GLN A 228 -19.26 3.85 22.80
C GLN A 228 -19.47 2.36 22.53
N TYR A 229 -20.51 2.00 21.75
CA TYR A 229 -20.78 0.61 21.42
C TYR A 229 -19.61 -0.06 20.67
N ARG A 230 -19.05 0.61 19.66
CA ARG A 230 -17.89 0.10 18.90
C ARG A 230 -16.65 -0.05 19.75
N TYR A 231 -16.41 0.91 20.65
CA TYR A 231 -15.33 0.86 21.64
C TYR A 231 -15.49 -0.37 22.56
N ASP A 232 -16.66 -0.57 23.14
CA ASP A 232 -16.94 -1.70 24.04
C ASP A 232 -16.86 -3.04 23.31
N LEU A 233 -17.36 -3.11 22.07
CA LEU A 233 -17.30 -4.31 21.24
C LEU A 233 -15.84 -4.68 20.90
N THR A 234 -15.01 -3.69 20.58
CA THR A 234 -13.58 -3.89 20.31
C THR A 234 -12.87 -4.49 21.53
N LEU A 235 -13.09 -3.95 22.73
CA LEU A 235 -12.51 -4.49 23.96
C LEU A 235 -13.06 -5.86 24.34
N ARG A 236 -14.35 -6.11 24.08
CA ARG A 236 -14.97 -7.44 24.26
C ARG A 236 -14.32 -8.48 23.36
N ASN A 237 -14.10 -8.17 22.08
CA ASN A 237 -13.40 -9.04 21.14
C ASN A 237 -11.95 -9.27 21.56
N ALA A 238 -11.23 -8.23 21.98
CA ALA A 238 -9.87 -8.36 22.48
C ALA A 238 -9.78 -9.34 23.67
N ARG A 239 -10.71 -9.26 24.63
CA ARG A 239 -10.79 -10.21 25.76
C ARG A 239 -11.07 -11.64 25.30
N ASP A 240 -12.03 -11.80 24.40
CA ASP A 240 -12.50 -13.11 23.94
C ASP A 240 -11.46 -13.84 23.07
N MET A 241 -10.79 -13.09 22.18
CA MET A 241 -9.68 -13.57 21.36
C MET A 241 -8.46 -13.89 22.22
N ARG A 242 -8.14 -13.08 23.24
CA ARG A 242 -7.02 -13.36 24.14
C ARG A 242 -7.17 -14.73 24.79
N LYS A 243 -8.35 -15.01 25.33
CA LYS A 243 -8.66 -16.29 25.97
C LYS A 243 -8.49 -17.46 24.99
N ARG A 244 -9.04 -17.35 23.78
CA ARG A 244 -8.89 -18.40 22.74
C ARG A 244 -7.45 -18.60 22.32
N TYR A 245 -6.70 -17.51 22.18
CA TYR A 245 -5.30 -17.54 21.81
C TYR A 245 -4.44 -18.25 22.86
N GLU A 246 -4.71 -18.05 24.16
CA GLU A 246 -4.02 -18.76 25.25
C GLU A 246 -4.43 -20.24 25.37
N GLU A 247 -5.66 -20.59 24.96
CA GLU A 247 -6.15 -21.96 24.92
C GLU A 247 -5.66 -22.74 23.68
N GLY A 248 -5.24 -22.04 22.63
CA GLY A 248 -4.71 -22.59 21.37
C GLY A 248 -3.19 -22.68 21.33
N ASP A 249 -2.67 -23.24 20.24
CA ASP A 249 -1.24 -23.33 19.93
C ASP A 249 -0.99 -22.60 18.61
N TYR A 250 -0.87 -21.27 18.69
CA TYR A 250 -0.71 -20.39 17.54
C TYR A 250 0.76 -19.96 17.39
N SER A 251 1.24 -19.89 16.14
CA SER A 251 2.64 -19.60 15.82
C SER A 251 2.94 -18.12 15.62
N PHE A 252 1.90 -17.28 15.49
CA PHE A 252 2.00 -15.84 15.25
C PHE A 252 1.81 -15.00 16.52
N ARG A 253 2.29 -13.75 16.56
CA ARG A 253 2.00 -12.83 17.68
C ARG A 253 0.59 -12.25 17.56
N LEU A 254 -0.17 -12.20 18.66
CA LEU A 254 -1.46 -11.50 18.67
C LEU A 254 -1.32 -10.05 19.12
N MET A 255 -1.69 -9.12 18.23
CA MET A 255 -1.80 -7.69 18.50
C MET A 255 -3.24 -7.33 18.87
N SER A 256 -3.42 -6.56 19.95
CA SER A 256 -4.73 -5.99 20.32
C SER A 256 -4.93 -4.63 19.64
N ALA A 257 -5.95 -4.51 18.80
CA ALA A 257 -6.37 -3.22 18.27
C ALA A 257 -7.14 -2.43 19.35
N VAL A 258 -6.74 -1.18 19.57
CA VAL A 258 -7.39 -0.22 20.47
C VAL A 258 -7.99 0.92 19.65
N GLN A 259 -9.17 1.36 20.08
CA GLN A 259 -9.95 2.43 19.47
C GLN A 259 -10.29 3.49 20.51
N GLY A 260 -10.66 4.68 20.07
CA GLY A 260 -11.05 5.79 20.93
C GLY A 260 -11.35 7.05 20.14
N TRP A 261 -11.87 8.06 20.83
CA TRP A 261 -12.22 9.37 20.24
C TRP A 261 -11.45 10.53 20.89
N ASP A 262 -10.81 10.30 22.03
CA ASP A 262 -9.99 11.26 22.77
C ASP A 262 -8.84 10.54 23.51
N CYS A 263 -7.92 11.30 24.10
CA CYS A 263 -6.78 10.71 24.80
C CYS A 263 -7.19 9.80 25.96
N GLU A 264 -8.28 10.14 26.67
CA GLU A 264 -8.73 9.38 27.84
C GLU A 264 -9.27 7.99 27.45
N SER A 265 -10.11 7.92 26.41
CA SER A 265 -10.63 6.65 25.88
C SER A 265 -9.49 5.74 25.38
N TYR A 266 -8.51 6.27 24.64
CA TYR A 266 -7.35 5.47 24.22
C TYR A 266 -6.51 4.96 25.40
N VAL A 267 -6.28 5.78 26.43
CA VAL A 267 -5.54 5.36 27.65
C VAL A 267 -6.31 4.30 28.42
N ASN A 268 -7.64 4.44 28.54
CA ASN A 268 -8.48 3.45 29.22
C ASN A 268 -8.49 2.10 28.48
N ALA A 269 -8.62 2.11 27.15
CA ALA A 269 -8.51 0.90 26.33
C ALA A 269 -7.13 0.25 26.48
N THR A 270 -6.06 1.06 26.47
CA THR A 270 -4.68 0.60 26.68
C THR A 270 -4.52 -0.12 28.01
N LYS A 271 -4.99 0.47 29.12
CA LYS A 271 -4.95 -0.17 30.44
C LYS A 271 -5.67 -1.51 30.46
N GLU A 272 -6.87 -1.56 29.89
CA GLU A 272 -7.67 -2.77 29.88
C GLU A 272 -6.97 -3.91 29.12
N VAL A 273 -6.39 -3.64 27.95
CA VAL A 273 -5.71 -4.68 27.16
C VAL A 273 -4.36 -5.09 27.76
N LEU A 274 -3.65 -4.18 28.44
CA LEU A 274 -2.45 -4.50 29.21
C LEU A 274 -2.77 -5.43 30.40
N ASP A 275 -3.88 -5.16 31.12
CA ASP A 275 -4.37 -6.01 32.21
C ASP A 275 -4.79 -7.41 31.72
N LEU A 276 -5.19 -7.54 30.45
CA LEU A 276 -5.45 -8.82 29.78
C LEU A 276 -4.16 -9.56 29.37
N GLY A 277 -2.98 -8.94 29.52
CA GLY A 277 -1.68 -9.57 29.20
C GLY A 277 -1.24 -9.43 27.75
N TYR A 278 -1.80 -8.48 26.98
CA TYR A 278 -1.28 -8.17 25.65
C TYR A 278 0.09 -7.48 25.73
N GLN A 279 1.01 -7.90 24.86
CA GLN A 279 2.36 -7.32 24.72
C GLN A 279 2.59 -6.68 23.35
N TYR A 280 1.53 -6.58 22.53
CA TYR A 280 1.55 -5.88 21.25
C TYR A 280 0.19 -5.20 21.05
N LEU A 281 0.18 -3.87 20.92
CA LEU A 281 -1.02 -3.05 20.77
C LEU A 281 -1.01 -2.30 19.43
N GLY A 282 -2.18 -2.11 18.82
CA GLY A 282 -2.35 -1.34 17.59
C GLY A 282 -3.33 -0.19 17.80
N ILE A 283 -2.89 1.04 17.55
CA ILE A 283 -3.71 2.26 17.69
C ILE A 283 -4.47 2.46 16.38
N GLY A 284 -5.76 2.09 16.37
CA GLY A 284 -6.68 2.26 15.25
C GLY A 284 -7.35 3.63 15.25
N GLY A 285 -8.17 3.91 14.23
CA GLY A 285 -9.04 5.11 14.19
C GLY A 285 -8.33 6.45 13.93
N VAL A 286 -7.00 6.49 13.91
CA VAL A 286 -6.20 7.73 13.83
C VAL A 286 -5.78 8.16 12.42
N ALA A 287 -5.97 7.31 11.40
CA ALA A 287 -5.51 7.56 10.03
C ALA A 287 -6.06 8.87 9.41
N GLY A 288 -7.32 9.21 9.71
CA GLY A 288 -7.99 10.42 9.25
C GLY A 288 -7.87 11.62 10.19
N SER A 289 -7.35 11.44 11.41
CA SER A 289 -7.29 12.47 12.44
C SER A 289 -6.27 13.56 12.09
N PRO A 290 -6.38 14.80 12.59
CA PRO A 290 -5.34 15.83 12.44
C PRO A 290 -3.99 15.42 13.04
N GLU A 291 -2.87 15.98 12.56
CA GLU A 291 -1.53 15.63 13.09
C GLU A 291 -1.39 15.87 14.60
N SER A 292 -1.90 17.00 15.11
CA SER A 292 -1.88 17.32 16.54
C SER A 292 -2.62 16.28 17.38
N ALA A 293 -3.80 15.85 16.94
CA ALA A 293 -4.57 14.82 17.64
C ALA A 293 -3.81 13.49 17.71
N VAL A 294 -3.13 13.10 16.62
CA VAL A 294 -2.28 11.90 16.62
C VAL A 294 -1.15 12.04 17.63
N LYS A 295 -0.45 13.20 17.66
CA LYS A 295 0.63 13.50 18.60
C LYS A 295 0.17 13.39 20.06
N ASP A 296 -1.00 13.91 20.38
CA ASP A 296 -1.56 13.87 21.74
C ASP A 296 -1.91 12.42 22.16
N ILE A 297 -2.59 11.68 21.28
CA ILE A 297 -2.99 10.29 21.53
C ILE A 297 -1.77 9.39 21.74
N VAL A 298 -0.79 9.42 20.83
CA VAL A 298 0.39 8.55 20.95
C VAL A 298 1.22 8.90 22.19
N SER A 299 1.28 10.18 22.58
CA SER A 299 1.98 10.61 23.81
C SER A 299 1.28 10.11 25.07
N ALA A 300 -0.05 10.19 25.13
CA ALA A 300 -0.83 9.69 26.25
C ALA A 300 -0.71 8.16 26.39
N VAL A 301 -0.87 7.42 25.29
CA VAL A 301 -0.72 5.96 25.26
C VAL A 301 0.72 5.54 25.57
N GLY A 302 1.71 6.22 25.00
CA GLY A 302 3.12 5.97 25.26
C GLY A 302 3.49 6.12 26.74
N ASN A 303 2.94 7.13 27.42
CA ASN A 303 3.15 7.33 28.86
C ASN A 303 2.62 6.17 29.69
N GLU A 304 1.40 5.71 29.39
CA GLU A 304 0.80 4.56 30.08
C GLU A 304 1.64 3.29 29.85
N ILE A 305 2.04 3.05 28.61
CA ILE A 305 2.87 1.89 28.25
C ILE A 305 4.22 1.93 28.97
N LYS A 306 4.94 3.05 28.96
CA LYS A 306 6.24 3.16 29.61
C LYS A 306 6.14 2.99 31.13
N SER A 307 5.07 3.49 31.73
CA SER A 307 4.76 3.24 33.14
C SER A 307 4.55 1.75 33.42
N PHE A 308 3.78 1.06 32.56
CA PHE A 308 3.52 -0.36 32.67
C PHE A 308 4.78 -1.22 32.49
N GLU A 309 5.58 -0.95 31.45
CA GLU A 309 6.84 -1.64 31.15
C GLU A 309 7.79 -1.63 32.35
N ARG A 310 8.02 -0.44 32.93
CA ARG A 310 8.90 -0.26 34.09
C ARG A 310 8.38 -0.93 35.36
N THR A 311 7.07 -0.89 35.57
CA THR A 311 6.44 -1.50 36.75
C THR A 311 6.52 -3.03 36.70
N HIS A 312 6.43 -3.62 35.51
CA HIS A 312 6.37 -5.06 35.32
C HIS A 312 7.66 -5.67 34.76
N GLU A 313 8.70 -4.85 34.57
CA GLU A 313 9.95 -5.19 33.88
C GLU A 313 9.71 -5.96 32.58
N THR A 314 8.77 -5.46 31.76
CA THR A 314 8.34 -6.08 30.50
C THR A 314 8.46 -5.10 29.35
N ARG A 315 8.25 -5.57 28.12
CA ARG A 315 8.22 -4.72 26.93
C ARG A 315 6.88 -4.85 26.22
N ILE A 316 6.41 -3.74 25.64
CA ILE A 316 5.17 -3.66 24.87
C ILE A 316 5.50 -3.06 23.52
N ASP A 317 5.26 -3.83 22.45
CA ASP A 317 5.32 -3.28 21.10
C ASP A 317 4.01 -2.56 20.76
N THR A 318 4.11 -1.60 19.85
CA THR A 318 3.00 -0.74 19.43
C THR A 318 3.01 -0.48 17.93
N HIS A 319 1.83 -0.42 17.34
CA HIS A 319 1.62 -0.11 15.93
C HIS A 319 0.65 1.07 15.78
N VAL A 320 0.93 2.01 14.88
CA VAL A 320 0.00 3.11 14.55
C VAL A 320 -0.58 2.87 13.17
N PHE A 321 -1.89 2.61 13.09
CA PHE A 321 -2.53 2.25 11.82
C PHE A 321 -2.75 3.45 10.90
N GLY A 322 -2.40 3.29 9.62
CA GLY A 322 -2.69 4.23 8.54
C GLY A 322 -2.01 5.61 8.70
N PHE A 323 -0.82 5.65 9.29
CA PHE A 323 -0.09 6.87 9.61
C PHE A 323 0.94 7.23 8.53
N ALA A 324 1.07 8.52 8.17
CA ALA A 324 1.95 8.96 7.07
C ALA A 324 2.62 10.33 7.26
N LYS A 325 2.57 10.89 8.47
CA LYS A 325 2.85 12.31 8.69
C LYS A 325 4.26 12.51 9.23
N SER A 326 5.20 12.83 8.37
CA SER A 326 6.61 13.06 8.76
C SER A 326 6.76 14.08 9.88
N GLY A 327 5.91 15.12 9.93
CA GLY A 327 5.89 16.11 11.02
C GLY A 327 5.63 15.56 12.43
N ALA A 328 5.14 14.33 12.55
CA ALA A 328 4.90 13.66 13.83
C ALA A 328 5.92 12.55 14.16
N PHE A 329 6.95 12.33 13.33
CA PHE A 329 7.97 11.31 13.60
C PHE A 329 8.68 11.50 14.94
N GLU A 330 9.15 12.71 15.25
CA GLU A 330 9.79 12.99 16.53
C GLU A 330 8.89 12.59 17.71
N THR A 331 7.63 13.01 17.69
CA THR A 331 6.66 12.69 18.75
C THR A 331 6.38 11.20 18.83
N ILE A 332 6.20 10.51 17.70
CA ILE A 332 5.92 9.07 17.67
C ILE A 332 7.10 8.25 18.20
N GLY A 333 8.32 8.59 17.78
CA GLY A 333 9.53 7.95 18.28
C GLY A 333 9.69 8.15 19.78
N ARG A 334 9.50 9.39 20.25
CA ARG A 334 9.47 9.70 21.69
C ARG A 334 8.35 8.93 22.40
N SER A 335 7.18 8.81 21.84
CA SER A 335 6.12 8.03 22.49
C SER A 335 6.40 6.53 22.59
N GLY A 336 7.54 6.06 22.07
CA GLY A 336 7.96 4.66 22.13
C GLY A 336 7.23 3.79 21.11
N MET A 337 6.64 4.41 20.09
CA MET A 337 5.91 3.67 19.05
C MET A 337 6.89 2.81 18.24
N THR A 338 6.59 1.52 18.12
CA THR A 338 7.55 0.57 17.50
C THR A 338 7.37 0.42 16.00
N SER A 339 6.17 0.63 15.49
CA SER A 339 5.84 0.45 14.08
C SER A 339 4.65 1.29 13.61
N PHE A 340 4.51 1.48 12.30
CA PHE A 340 3.35 2.09 11.66
C PHE A 340 3.19 1.56 10.23
N ASP A 341 1.99 1.70 9.66
CA ASP A 341 1.76 1.40 8.25
C ASP A 341 1.29 2.62 7.44
N SER A 342 1.61 2.63 6.14
CA SER A 342 1.12 3.65 5.22
C SER A 342 1.08 3.21 3.76
N ALA A 343 -0.02 3.48 3.09
CA ALA A 343 -0.10 3.43 1.62
C ALA A 343 -0.10 4.83 0.97
N SER A 344 0.18 5.89 1.73
CA SER A 344 0.09 7.27 1.23
C SER A 344 1.10 7.57 0.13
N MET A 345 2.32 7.04 0.20
CA MET A 345 3.38 7.27 -0.79
C MET A 345 3.07 6.60 -2.12
N LEU A 346 2.51 5.39 -2.05
CA LEU A 346 1.95 4.72 -3.22
C LEU A 346 0.83 5.58 -3.79
N ARG A 347 -0.25 5.84 -3.03
CA ARG A 347 -1.41 6.61 -3.51
C ARG A 347 -1.05 7.97 -4.11
N ALA A 348 -0.10 8.69 -3.51
CA ALA A 348 0.38 9.98 -3.98
C ALA A 348 0.80 9.95 -5.45
N ALA A 349 1.33 8.83 -5.95
CA ALA A 349 1.71 8.69 -7.36
C ALA A 349 0.52 8.75 -8.33
N TRP A 350 -0.71 8.52 -7.87
CA TRP A 350 -1.94 8.60 -8.67
C TRP A 350 -2.80 9.84 -8.36
N THR A 351 -2.66 10.43 -7.18
CA THR A 351 -3.56 11.48 -6.71
C THR A 351 -3.00 12.88 -6.96
N GLY A 352 -3.85 13.78 -7.44
CA GLY A 352 -3.60 15.23 -7.41
C GLY A 352 -2.38 15.69 -8.22
N GLY A 353 -1.84 16.83 -7.80
CA GLY A 353 -0.53 17.34 -8.23
C GLY A 353 0.58 17.03 -7.24
N GLN A 354 1.81 17.41 -7.57
CA GLN A 354 3.02 17.10 -6.80
C GLN A 354 3.23 15.58 -6.55
N ASN A 355 2.87 14.75 -7.52
CA ASN A 355 2.83 13.29 -7.39
C ASN A 355 4.20 12.58 -7.57
N TYR A 356 5.27 13.33 -7.85
CA TYR A 356 6.67 12.89 -7.76
C TYR A 356 7.33 13.54 -6.54
N HIS A 357 7.84 12.74 -5.61
CA HIS A 357 8.48 13.25 -4.38
C HIS A 357 9.99 13.00 -4.44
N LEU A 358 10.81 14.06 -4.45
CA LEU A 358 12.25 13.91 -4.30
C LEU A 358 12.65 13.84 -2.82
N ASP A 359 12.05 14.69 -2.00
CA ASP A 359 12.19 14.72 -0.54
C ASP A 359 10.96 15.41 0.11
N SER A 360 11.08 15.86 1.36
CA SER A 360 9.99 16.54 2.08
C SER A 360 9.57 17.86 1.45
N ASP A 361 10.50 18.56 0.80
CA ASP A 361 10.38 19.94 0.37
C ASP A 361 10.26 20.06 -1.16
N GLU A 362 10.95 19.18 -1.90
CA GLU A 362 10.95 19.13 -3.36
C GLU A 362 9.98 18.07 -3.89
N ARG A 363 8.82 18.54 -4.36
CA ARG A 363 7.80 17.74 -5.02
C ARG A 363 7.36 18.36 -6.34
N TYR A 364 7.03 17.52 -7.32
CA TYR A 364 6.77 17.93 -8.69
C TYR A 364 5.55 17.19 -9.28
N ASP A 365 4.84 17.85 -10.21
CA ASP A 365 3.84 17.18 -11.03
C ASP A 365 4.50 16.37 -12.15
N ALA A 366 4.23 15.07 -12.18
CA ALA A 366 4.57 14.23 -13.32
C ALA A 366 3.85 14.72 -14.60
N ILE A 367 4.56 14.69 -15.73
CA ILE A 367 4.05 15.14 -17.03
C ILE A 367 2.95 14.19 -17.48
N ARG A 368 1.73 14.71 -17.67
CA ARG A 368 0.59 13.88 -18.11
C ARG A 368 0.65 13.64 -19.61
N VAL A 369 0.80 12.38 -19.99
CA VAL A 369 0.68 11.93 -21.38
C VAL A 369 -0.55 11.04 -21.47
N ARG A 370 -1.67 11.59 -21.95
CA ARG A 370 -3.02 11.03 -21.79
C ARG A 370 -3.31 9.94 -22.81
N TYR A 371 -4.04 8.91 -22.39
CA TYR A 371 -4.67 7.97 -23.32
C TYR A 371 -5.92 8.60 -23.95
N PRO A 372 -6.34 8.10 -25.12
CA PRO A 372 -7.70 8.33 -25.62
C PRO A 372 -8.75 7.97 -24.55
N SER A 373 -9.79 8.78 -24.44
CA SER A 373 -10.95 8.55 -23.59
C SER A 373 -11.98 7.70 -24.32
N TYR A 374 -12.79 6.94 -23.59
CA TYR A 374 -13.92 6.19 -24.15
C TYR A 374 -14.99 7.08 -24.82
N ARG A 375 -14.96 8.40 -24.54
CA ARG A 375 -15.87 9.39 -25.14
C ARG A 375 -15.36 9.98 -26.45
N ASP A 376 -14.07 9.79 -26.75
CA ASP A 376 -13.48 10.32 -27.97
C ASP A 376 -14.01 9.51 -29.17
N ASP A 377 -14.31 10.20 -30.27
CA ASP A 377 -14.49 9.50 -31.54
C ASP A 377 -13.16 8.88 -32.02
N LEU A 378 -13.22 8.00 -33.03
CA LEU A 378 -12.05 7.28 -33.50
C LEU A 378 -10.96 8.23 -34.03
N GLN A 379 -11.35 9.30 -34.75
CA GLN A 379 -10.42 10.28 -35.28
C GLN A 379 -9.66 11.00 -34.16
N THR A 380 -10.38 11.49 -33.15
CA THR A 380 -9.81 12.16 -31.97
C THR A 380 -8.94 11.20 -31.16
N SER A 381 -9.35 9.93 -31.06
CA SER A 381 -8.59 8.89 -30.37
C SER A 381 -7.25 8.62 -31.06
N ILE A 382 -7.23 8.54 -32.39
CA ILE A 382 -6.01 8.35 -33.18
C ILE A 382 -5.08 9.56 -33.02
N GLU A 383 -5.62 10.79 -33.13
CA GLU A 383 -4.80 12.00 -32.95
C GLU A 383 -4.19 12.08 -31.54
N LYS A 384 -4.96 11.75 -30.49
CA LYS A 384 -4.46 11.64 -29.11
C LYS A 384 -3.33 10.61 -28.98
N ALA A 385 -3.46 9.45 -29.63
CA ALA A 385 -2.44 8.41 -29.60
C ALA A 385 -1.15 8.87 -30.30
N LEU A 386 -1.25 9.49 -31.47
CA LEU A 386 -0.11 10.03 -32.23
C LEU A 386 0.64 11.10 -31.42
N ARG A 387 -0.07 12.10 -30.91
CA ARG A 387 0.50 13.16 -30.06
C ARG A 387 1.12 12.59 -28.77
N GLY A 388 0.48 11.58 -28.20
CA GLY A 388 1.00 10.88 -27.02
C GLY A 388 2.33 10.19 -27.29
N GLN A 389 2.45 9.45 -28.39
CA GLN A 389 3.71 8.80 -28.78
C GLN A 389 4.79 9.80 -29.13
N GLU A 390 4.46 10.83 -29.91
CA GLU A 390 5.36 11.94 -30.20
C GLU A 390 5.97 12.53 -28.92
N MET A 391 5.13 12.81 -27.92
CA MET A 391 5.58 13.32 -26.62
C MET A 391 6.49 12.33 -25.89
N LEU A 392 6.16 11.04 -25.88
CA LEU A 392 7.00 10.02 -25.23
C LEU A 392 8.39 9.92 -25.87
N TYR A 393 8.49 9.95 -27.19
CA TYR A 393 9.79 9.94 -27.88
C TYR A 393 10.60 11.21 -27.60
N ALA A 394 9.95 12.39 -27.60
CA ALA A 394 10.61 13.64 -27.28
C ALA A 394 11.15 13.68 -25.84
N LEU A 395 10.35 13.22 -24.87
CA LEU A 395 10.72 13.16 -23.46
C LEU A 395 11.91 12.21 -23.22
N ARG A 396 11.94 11.06 -23.90
CA ARG A 396 13.07 10.11 -23.82
C ARG A 396 14.36 10.69 -24.42
N ALA A 397 14.26 11.34 -25.58
CA ALA A 397 15.42 12.00 -26.19
C ALA A 397 15.98 13.10 -25.27
N PHE A 398 15.09 13.88 -24.65
CA PHE A 398 15.46 14.85 -23.62
C PHE A 398 16.13 14.23 -22.39
N ASP A 399 15.67 13.05 -21.96
CA ASP A 399 16.26 12.33 -20.82
C ASP A 399 17.66 11.77 -21.11
N ASN A 400 17.85 11.28 -22.34
CA ASN A 400 19.09 10.66 -22.80
C ASN A 400 20.12 11.69 -23.33
N ASN A 401 19.73 12.96 -23.44
CA ASN A 401 20.48 13.99 -24.15
C ASN A 401 20.75 13.57 -25.61
N GLU A 402 19.71 13.14 -26.31
CA GLU A 402 19.70 12.80 -27.73
C GLU A 402 18.97 13.88 -28.53
N PRO A 403 19.25 14.05 -29.84
CA PRO A 403 18.55 15.04 -30.65
C PRO A 403 17.05 14.73 -30.71
N ILE A 404 16.22 15.69 -30.28
CA ILE A 404 14.77 15.50 -30.21
C ILE A 404 14.20 15.36 -31.62
N ALA A 405 14.69 16.16 -32.57
CA ALA A 405 14.27 16.09 -33.97
C ALA A 405 14.47 14.68 -34.57
N ASP A 406 15.61 14.03 -34.29
CA ASP A 406 15.92 12.68 -34.80
C ASP A 406 14.99 11.63 -34.18
N ALA A 407 14.69 11.74 -32.89
CA ALA A 407 13.75 10.84 -32.21
C ALA A 407 12.32 10.96 -32.77
N LEU A 408 11.87 12.19 -33.03
CA LEU A 408 10.57 12.45 -33.66
C LEU A 408 10.49 11.88 -35.08
N GLN A 409 11.53 12.06 -35.89
CA GLN A 409 11.59 11.51 -37.24
C GLN A 409 11.66 9.97 -37.22
N THR A 410 12.40 9.40 -36.27
CA THR A 410 12.47 7.95 -36.07
C THR A 410 11.10 7.36 -35.75
N TRP A 411 10.37 7.96 -34.80
CA TRP A 411 9.00 7.56 -34.50
C TRP A 411 8.07 7.70 -35.70
N HIS A 412 8.09 8.87 -36.36
CA HIS A 412 7.23 9.15 -37.50
C HIS A 412 7.43 8.14 -38.63
N ASN A 413 8.68 7.86 -39.00
CA ASN A 413 9.00 6.85 -40.01
C ASN A 413 8.45 5.45 -39.65
N ARG A 414 8.54 5.06 -38.38
CA ARG A 414 7.96 3.78 -37.90
C ARG A 414 6.44 3.77 -37.98
N ALA A 415 5.79 4.87 -37.61
CA ALA A 415 4.34 5.01 -37.72
C ALA A 415 3.87 5.01 -39.19
N THR A 416 4.61 5.69 -40.08
CA THR A 416 4.37 5.66 -41.53
C THR A 416 4.45 4.25 -42.06
N GLN A 417 5.52 3.52 -41.75
CA GLN A 417 5.70 2.14 -42.19
C GLN A 417 4.56 1.25 -41.67
N ALA A 418 4.27 1.35 -40.37
CA ALA A 418 3.21 0.58 -39.72
C ALA A 418 1.82 0.86 -40.31
N LEU A 419 1.55 2.07 -40.81
CA LEU A 419 0.28 2.39 -41.47
C LEU A 419 0.28 1.97 -42.94
N SER A 420 1.39 2.12 -43.66
CA SER A 420 1.44 1.80 -45.09
C SER A 420 1.33 0.30 -45.38
N GLU A 421 1.80 -0.54 -44.45
CA GLU A 421 1.85 -2.00 -44.62
C GLU A 421 0.62 -2.71 -44.02
N ILE A 422 -0.22 -2.02 -43.23
CA ILE A 422 -1.34 -2.67 -42.54
C ILE A 422 -2.39 -3.21 -43.50
N THR A 423 -2.69 -2.51 -44.60
CA THR A 423 -3.71 -2.93 -45.55
C THR A 423 -3.29 -4.20 -46.29
N GLU A 424 -2.04 -4.28 -46.73
CA GLU A 424 -1.47 -5.48 -47.34
C GLU A 424 -1.48 -6.64 -46.35
N TYR A 425 -1.02 -6.40 -45.11
CA TYR A 425 -1.09 -7.39 -44.04
C TYR A 425 -2.51 -7.93 -43.82
N LEU A 426 -3.51 -7.06 -43.67
CA LEU A 426 -4.90 -7.46 -43.45
C LEU A 426 -5.46 -8.23 -44.66
N LEU A 427 -5.15 -7.80 -45.90
CA LEU A 427 -5.59 -8.52 -47.11
C LEU A 427 -5.04 -9.94 -47.17
N GLU A 428 -3.76 -10.12 -46.85
CA GLU A 428 -3.08 -11.41 -46.93
C GLU A 428 -3.48 -12.35 -45.80
N HIS A 429 -3.76 -11.80 -44.61
CA HIS A 429 -3.82 -12.60 -43.38
C HIS A 429 -5.17 -12.67 -42.70
N ARG A 430 -6.20 -11.93 -43.16
CA ARG A 430 -7.54 -11.89 -42.54
C ARG A 430 -8.25 -13.24 -42.40
N HIS A 431 -7.83 -14.27 -43.15
CA HIS A 431 -8.37 -15.64 -43.08
C HIS A 431 -7.34 -16.66 -42.61
N ASP A 432 -6.22 -16.22 -42.01
CA ASP A 432 -5.25 -17.12 -41.41
C ASP A 432 -5.86 -17.86 -40.21
N GLU A 433 -5.50 -19.14 -40.03
CA GLU A 433 -5.94 -19.97 -38.89
C GLU A 433 -5.63 -19.35 -37.52
N ARG A 434 -4.63 -18.45 -37.42
CA ARG A 434 -4.30 -17.74 -36.17
C ARG A 434 -5.37 -16.77 -35.68
N TYR A 435 -6.32 -16.41 -36.55
CA TYR A 435 -7.45 -15.53 -36.21
C TYR A 435 -8.77 -16.29 -36.02
N ASP A 436 -8.85 -17.55 -36.45
CA ASP A 436 -9.95 -18.46 -36.15
C ASP A 436 -9.82 -19.02 -34.72
N VAL A 437 -10.00 -18.12 -33.75
CA VAL A 437 -9.82 -18.41 -32.34
C VAL A 437 -11.04 -18.00 -31.52
N ALA A 438 -11.32 -18.79 -30.50
CA ALA A 438 -12.50 -18.59 -29.67
C ALA A 438 -12.42 -17.30 -28.84
N TYR A 439 -11.22 -16.85 -28.47
CA TYR A 439 -11.03 -15.73 -27.54
C TYR A 439 -10.35 -14.54 -28.21
N ILE A 440 -10.91 -13.34 -28.02
CA ILE A 440 -10.38 -12.08 -28.57
C ILE A 440 -8.91 -11.82 -28.16
N LYS A 441 -8.51 -12.28 -26.98
CA LYS A 441 -7.14 -12.14 -26.47
C LYS A 441 -6.13 -12.94 -27.31
N GLU A 442 -6.52 -14.10 -27.84
CA GLU A 442 -5.66 -14.90 -28.73
C GLU A 442 -5.53 -14.19 -30.08
N THR A 443 -6.61 -13.60 -30.60
CA THR A 443 -6.59 -12.76 -31.79
C THR A 443 -5.67 -11.54 -31.61
N GLU A 444 -5.72 -10.91 -30.42
CA GLU A 444 -4.87 -9.77 -30.06
C GLU A 444 -3.39 -10.18 -30.03
N GLU A 445 -3.05 -11.33 -29.44
CA GLU A 445 -1.67 -11.85 -29.45
C GLU A 445 -1.20 -12.18 -30.87
N ALA A 446 -2.07 -12.80 -31.68
CA ALA A 446 -1.80 -13.11 -33.07
C ALA A 446 -1.57 -11.86 -33.92
N PHE A 447 -2.32 -10.77 -33.69
CA PHE A 447 -2.09 -9.49 -34.34
C PHE A 447 -0.81 -8.81 -33.84
N ARG A 448 -0.61 -8.79 -32.52
CA ARG A 448 0.55 -8.19 -31.85
C ARG A 448 1.88 -8.78 -32.31
N SER A 449 1.95 -10.10 -32.42
CA SER A 449 3.16 -10.85 -32.80
C SER A 449 3.25 -11.15 -34.29
N GLY A 450 2.10 -11.23 -34.95
CA GLY A 450 1.98 -11.67 -36.33
C GLY A 450 2.12 -10.55 -37.36
N TYR A 451 1.73 -9.32 -37.00
CA TYR A 451 2.08 -8.14 -37.78
C TYR A 451 3.42 -7.61 -37.25
N ASP A 452 4.44 -7.54 -38.10
CA ASP A 452 5.78 -7.09 -37.71
C ASP A 452 5.76 -5.70 -37.05
N HIS A 453 4.79 -4.85 -37.43
CA HIS A 453 4.57 -3.53 -36.86
C HIS A 453 3.37 -3.45 -35.90
N GLY A 454 2.78 -4.56 -35.46
CA GLY A 454 1.55 -4.58 -34.64
C GLY A 454 1.65 -3.75 -33.37
N ARG A 455 2.77 -3.85 -32.67
CA ARG A 455 3.05 -3.06 -31.45
C ARG A 455 3.19 -1.57 -31.75
N ALA A 456 3.98 -1.22 -32.76
CA ALA A 456 4.19 0.16 -33.19
C ALA A 456 2.89 0.80 -33.71
N PHE A 457 2.07 0.02 -34.43
CA PHE A 457 0.76 0.42 -34.92
C PHE A 457 -0.17 0.75 -33.76
N ARG A 458 -0.33 -0.16 -32.79
CA ARG A 458 -1.18 0.08 -31.61
C ARG A 458 -0.68 1.27 -30.79
N ALA A 459 0.62 1.37 -30.58
CA ALA A 459 1.23 2.46 -29.85
C ALA A 459 0.89 3.82 -30.49
N SER A 460 1.01 3.92 -31.82
CA SER A 460 0.89 5.18 -32.57
C SER A 460 -0.55 5.57 -32.90
N PHE A 461 -1.39 4.61 -33.30
CA PHE A 461 -2.78 4.86 -33.73
C PHE A 461 -3.82 4.51 -32.65
N GLY A 462 -3.36 3.99 -31.51
CA GLY A 462 -4.16 3.79 -30.32
C GLY A 462 -4.90 2.45 -30.26
N ASP A 463 -5.31 2.14 -29.03
CA ASP A 463 -6.09 0.94 -28.73
C ASP A 463 -7.46 0.89 -29.44
N PRO A 464 -8.24 1.99 -29.54
CA PRO A 464 -9.57 1.93 -30.15
C PRO A 464 -9.57 1.46 -31.61
N LEU A 465 -8.57 1.86 -32.41
CA LEU A 465 -8.42 1.40 -33.79
C LEU A 465 -8.01 -0.07 -33.84
N SER A 466 -6.96 -0.43 -33.08
CA SER A 466 -6.43 -1.79 -33.04
C SER A 466 -7.49 -2.80 -32.59
N SER A 467 -8.23 -2.49 -31.51
CA SER A 467 -9.32 -3.31 -30.98
C SER A 467 -10.46 -3.50 -31.99
N LYS A 468 -10.77 -2.51 -32.83
CA LYS A 468 -11.77 -2.64 -33.90
C LYS A 468 -11.27 -3.56 -35.02
N LEU A 469 -10.01 -3.42 -35.45
CA LEU A 469 -9.41 -4.28 -36.49
C LEU A 469 -9.30 -5.73 -36.01
N ILE A 470 -8.84 -5.95 -34.77
CA ILE A 470 -8.74 -7.27 -34.14
C ILE A 470 -10.13 -7.92 -34.05
N LYS A 471 -11.16 -7.15 -33.70
CA LYS A 471 -12.54 -7.67 -33.69
C LYS A 471 -12.98 -8.12 -35.08
N LEU A 472 -12.72 -7.34 -36.12
CA LEU A 472 -13.01 -7.76 -37.49
C LEU A 472 -12.24 -9.04 -37.85
N LEU A 473 -10.93 -9.10 -37.60
CA LEU A 473 -10.10 -10.29 -37.86
C LEU A 473 -10.66 -11.56 -37.22
N ARG A 474 -11.22 -11.46 -36.01
CA ARG A 474 -11.85 -12.59 -35.32
C ARG A 474 -13.21 -12.98 -35.90
N ASP A 475 -13.99 -11.99 -36.32
CA ASP A 475 -15.35 -12.19 -36.81
C ASP A 475 -15.39 -12.57 -38.31
N ASP A 476 -14.27 -12.43 -39.02
CA ASP A 476 -14.15 -12.61 -40.46
C ASP A 476 -13.80 -14.05 -40.85
N ASP A 477 -14.70 -14.68 -41.61
CA ASP A 477 -14.66 -16.11 -41.92
C ASP A 477 -14.58 -16.34 -43.44
N PRO A 478 -13.73 -17.25 -43.94
CA PRO A 478 -13.61 -17.50 -45.37
C PRO A 478 -14.87 -18.07 -46.03
N GLU A 479 -15.77 -18.74 -45.30
CA GLU A 479 -17.04 -19.24 -45.84
C GLU A 479 -18.10 -18.12 -45.97
N ASN A 480 -18.06 -17.13 -45.08
CA ASN A 480 -18.91 -15.95 -45.07
C ASN A 480 -18.10 -14.67 -44.78
N PRO A 481 -17.29 -14.18 -45.75
CA PRO A 481 -16.31 -13.13 -45.49
C PRO A 481 -16.95 -11.77 -45.28
N ILE A 482 -16.40 -11.01 -44.35
CA ILE A 482 -16.74 -9.60 -44.15
C ILE A 482 -16.28 -8.80 -45.39
N PRO A 483 -17.04 -7.82 -45.90
CA PRO A 483 -16.54 -6.95 -46.96
C PRO A 483 -15.25 -6.26 -46.54
N PHE A 484 -14.19 -6.33 -47.36
CA PHE A 484 -12.90 -5.72 -47.00
C PHE A 484 -12.99 -4.20 -46.80
N THR A 485 -14.03 -3.57 -47.37
CA THR A 485 -14.38 -2.16 -47.13
C THR A 485 -14.54 -1.82 -45.65
N GLU A 486 -14.95 -2.76 -44.79
CA GLU A 486 -15.06 -2.53 -43.34
C GLU A 486 -13.67 -2.33 -42.68
N TYR A 487 -12.64 -3.03 -43.18
CA TYR A 487 -11.26 -2.80 -42.75
C TYR A 487 -10.71 -1.49 -43.34
N ASP A 488 -10.90 -1.29 -44.65
CA ASP A 488 -10.46 -0.07 -45.34
C ASP A 488 -11.07 1.18 -44.71
N ASP A 489 -12.35 1.17 -44.32
CA ASP A 489 -13.00 2.32 -43.69
C ASP A 489 -12.35 2.68 -42.34
N LEU A 490 -11.90 1.68 -41.57
CA LEU A 490 -11.17 1.91 -40.31
C LEU A 490 -9.76 2.44 -40.56
N VAL A 491 -9.02 1.82 -41.49
CA VAL A 491 -7.65 2.25 -41.86
C VAL A 491 -7.68 3.64 -42.47
N ALA A 492 -8.66 3.95 -43.32
CA ALA A 492 -8.84 5.25 -43.96
C ALA A 492 -9.05 6.38 -42.94
N VAL A 493 -9.62 6.10 -41.75
CA VAL A 493 -9.69 7.10 -40.68
C VAL A 493 -8.28 7.43 -40.18
N ALA A 494 -7.43 6.43 -39.95
CA ALA A 494 -6.05 6.64 -39.54
C ALA A 494 -5.22 7.31 -40.63
N GLU A 495 -5.35 6.87 -41.88
CA GLU A 495 -4.74 7.52 -43.04
C GLU A 495 -5.15 8.98 -43.12
N LYS A 496 -6.44 9.30 -43.00
CA LYS A 496 -6.91 10.68 -43.07
C LYS A 496 -6.33 11.56 -41.96
N VAL A 497 -6.20 11.04 -40.74
CA VAL A 497 -5.60 11.78 -39.62
C VAL A 497 -4.09 11.94 -39.81
N PHE A 498 -3.43 10.91 -40.32
CA PHE A 498 -1.99 10.86 -40.48
C PHE A 498 -1.51 11.47 -41.81
N THR A 499 -2.42 11.69 -42.76
CA THR A 499 -2.14 12.36 -44.04
C THR A 499 -1.66 13.78 -43.75
N ASP A 500 -0.49 14.12 -44.26
CA ASP A 500 0.23 15.37 -44.00
C ASP A 500 0.61 15.59 -42.53
N TRP A 501 0.53 14.56 -41.68
CA TRP A 501 1.04 14.64 -40.32
C TRP A 501 2.56 14.70 -40.36
N THR A 502 3.11 15.86 -40.06
CA THR A 502 4.52 16.03 -39.70
C THR A 502 4.63 16.11 -38.19
N PRO A 503 5.73 15.63 -37.57
CA PRO A 503 5.96 15.86 -36.15
C PRO A 503 5.74 17.34 -35.80
N THR A 504 4.97 17.56 -34.74
CA THR A 504 4.51 18.87 -34.28
C THR A 504 5.72 19.78 -34.12
N LEU A 505 5.68 20.97 -34.75
CA LEU A 505 6.73 21.99 -34.60
C LEU A 505 8.16 21.50 -34.90
N LEU A 506 8.35 20.48 -35.74
CA LEU A 506 9.67 19.90 -36.03
C LEU A 506 10.72 20.94 -36.44
N ASP A 507 10.37 21.87 -37.33
CA ASP A 507 11.27 22.93 -37.77
C ASP A 507 11.72 23.81 -36.59
N VAL A 508 10.81 24.12 -35.66
CA VAL A 508 11.12 24.90 -34.45
C VAL A 508 12.02 24.10 -33.51
N VAL A 509 11.80 22.79 -33.38
CA VAL A 509 12.67 21.90 -32.60
C VAL A 509 14.08 21.91 -33.20
N VAL A 510 14.20 21.71 -34.52
CA VAL A 510 15.49 21.73 -35.25
C VAL A 510 16.20 23.09 -35.09
N GLU A 511 15.48 24.20 -35.20
CA GLU A 511 16.04 25.55 -35.01
C GLU A 511 16.53 25.80 -33.58
N ARG A 512 15.87 25.20 -32.58
CA ARG A 512 16.20 25.37 -31.16
C ARG A 512 17.14 24.31 -30.62
N GLU A 513 17.37 23.24 -31.36
CA GLU A 513 18.35 22.21 -31.10
C GLU A 513 19.74 22.87 -31.09
N SER A 514 20.48 22.72 -30.00
CA SER A 514 21.81 23.32 -29.85
C SER A 514 22.90 22.31 -30.19
N GLU A 515 24.17 22.71 -30.18
CA GLU A 515 25.29 21.74 -30.23
C GLU A 515 25.18 20.67 -29.13
N THR A 516 24.56 21.03 -28.00
CA THR A 516 24.14 20.07 -26.97
C THR A 516 22.73 19.58 -27.29
N PRO A 517 22.53 18.28 -27.57
CA PRO A 517 21.22 17.69 -27.83
C PRO A 517 20.35 17.58 -26.56
N GLY A 518 19.03 17.38 -26.74
CA GLY A 518 18.10 17.05 -25.65
C GLY A 518 17.91 18.18 -24.62
N THR A 519 17.86 19.43 -25.09
CA THR A 519 17.66 20.60 -24.21
C THR A 519 16.19 20.92 -23.97
N ILE A 520 15.88 21.56 -22.84
CA ILE A 520 14.52 22.03 -22.57
C ILE A 520 14.07 23.07 -23.59
N ASN A 521 14.99 23.86 -24.16
CA ASN A 521 14.65 24.86 -25.17
C ASN A 521 14.09 24.23 -26.46
N ALA A 522 14.63 23.07 -26.86
CA ALA A 522 14.13 22.29 -27.97
C ALA A 522 12.85 21.52 -27.62
N LEU A 523 12.74 20.99 -26.39
CA LEU A 523 11.56 20.23 -25.93
C LEU A 523 10.32 21.11 -25.67
N TRP A 524 10.51 22.29 -25.06
CA TRP A 524 9.42 23.09 -24.49
C TRP A 524 8.29 23.44 -25.48
N PRO A 525 8.56 23.83 -26.75
CA PRO A 525 7.51 24.09 -27.71
C PRO A 525 6.56 22.90 -27.92
N LEU A 526 7.08 21.67 -27.88
CA LEU A 526 6.27 20.45 -28.01
C LEU A 526 5.36 20.28 -26.80
N VAL A 527 5.91 20.44 -25.60
CA VAL A 527 5.16 20.31 -24.33
C VAL A 527 4.04 21.33 -24.28
N GLU A 528 4.32 22.59 -24.65
CA GLU A 528 3.34 23.65 -24.71
C GLU A 528 2.24 23.38 -25.74
N ALA A 529 2.60 22.97 -26.96
CA ALA A 529 1.63 22.63 -28.00
C ALA A 529 0.76 21.43 -27.61
N TYR A 530 1.34 20.42 -26.98
CA TYR A 530 0.61 19.23 -26.52
C TYR A 530 -0.36 19.55 -25.38
N ALA A 531 0.09 20.27 -24.35
CA ALA A 531 -0.74 20.57 -23.18
C ALA A 531 -1.87 21.58 -23.50
N THR A 532 -1.66 22.48 -24.46
CA THR A 532 -2.66 23.49 -24.86
C THR A 532 -3.65 23.00 -25.92
N TRP A 533 -3.42 21.83 -26.52
CA TRP A 533 -4.35 21.24 -27.47
C TRP A 533 -5.67 20.87 -26.78
N ASP A 534 -6.79 21.38 -27.30
CA ASP A 534 -8.11 21.38 -26.65
C ASP A 534 -8.58 20.00 -26.13
N PRO A 535 -8.38 18.89 -26.86
CA PRO A 535 -8.72 17.56 -26.34
C PRO A 535 -7.88 17.05 -25.15
N ILE A 536 -6.75 17.68 -24.85
CA ILE A 536 -5.90 17.41 -23.67
C ILE A 536 -6.18 18.42 -22.56
N SER A 537 -6.15 19.72 -22.88
CA SER A 537 -6.51 20.84 -21.98
C SER A 537 -5.75 20.86 -20.64
N ASP A 538 -4.45 20.62 -20.68
CA ASP A 538 -3.53 20.63 -19.52
C ASP A 538 -2.76 21.96 -19.38
N ALA A 539 -3.25 23.05 -19.99
CA ALA A 539 -2.58 24.35 -20.01
C ALA A 539 -2.31 24.91 -18.59
N ASN A 540 -3.12 24.53 -17.61
CA ASN A 540 -2.96 24.94 -16.21
C ASN A 540 -1.80 24.23 -15.49
N LEU A 541 -1.18 23.20 -16.10
CA LEU A 541 -0.06 22.44 -15.54
C LEU A 541 1.29 22.83 -16.17
N LEU A 542 1.31 23.81 -17.08
CA LEU A 542 2.53 24.18 -17.81
C LEU A 542 3.65 24.65 -16.88
N ASP A 543 3.35 25.46 -15.88
CA ASP A 543 4.39 25.92 -14.94
C ASP A 543 4.98 24.73 -14.17
N ASP A 544 4.14 23.80 -13.70
CA ASP A 544 4.61 22.61 -12.99
C ASP A 544 5.44 21.67 -13.89
N TYR A 545 5.04 21.50 -15.16
CA TYR A 545 5.83 20.72 -16.13
C TYR A 545 7.18 21.36 -16.40
N ARG A 546 7.23 22.70 -16.47
CA ARG A 546 8.47 23.45 -16.67
C ARG A 546 9.41 23.27 -15.50
N ASP A 547 8.88 23.34 -14.28
CA ASP A 547 9.65 23.16 -13.06
C ASP A 547 10.24 21.76 -12.96
N LEU A 548 9.43 20.73 -13.23
CA LEU A 548 9.88 19.34 -13.27
C LEU A 548 11.01 19.13 -14.31
N LEU A 549 10.82 19.60 -15.54
CA LEU A 549 11.77 19.40 -16.64
C LEU A 549 13.08 20.15 -16.41
N ASN A 550 13.04 21.35 -15.81
CA ASN A 550 14.24 22.08 -15.44
C ASN A 550 15.01 21.40 -14.30
N ALA A 551 14.30 20.94 -13.27
CA ALA A 551 14.91 20.34 -12.10
C ALA A 551 15.48 18.94 -12.37
N LYS A 552 14.90 18.20 -13.33
CA LYS A 552 15.26 16.80 -13.64
C LYS A 552 15.46 15.94 -12.37
N PRO A 553 14.49 15.91 -11.43
CA PRO A 553 14.72 15.30 -10.12
C PRO A 553 15.05 13.80 -10.19
N TRP A 554 14.60 13.09 -11.23
CA TRP A 554 14.94 11.69 -11.46
C TRP A 554 16.43 11.46 -11.80
N LYS A 555 17.16 12.48 -12.26
CA LYS A 555 18.62 12.41 -12.43
C LYS A 555 19.40 12.69 -11.15
N ARG A 556 18.76 13.33 -10.16
CA ARG A 556 19.31 13.64 -8.83
C ARG A 556 19.07 12.51 -7.83
N CYS A 557 18.10 11.64 -8.11
CA CYS A 557 17.74 10.49 -7.30
C CYS A 557 18.59 9.27 -7.69
N ASP A 558 19.19 8.63 -6.68
CA ASP A 558 20.03 7.44 -6.78
C ASP A 558 19.26 6.12 -6.59
N CYS A 559 17.95 6.17 -6.36
CA CYS A 559 17.19 4.94 -6.12
C CYS A 559 17.21 4.02 -7.37
N PRO A 560 17.09 2.69 -7.18
CA PRO A 560 17.08 1.73 -8.27
C PRO A 560 15.99 2.00 -9.34
N ILE A 561 14.86 2.57 -8.93
CA ILE A 561 13.76 2.90 -9.86
C ILE A 561 14.16 4.04 -10.81
N CYS A 562 14.65 5.16 -10.30
CA CYS A 562 15.09 6.30 -11.11
C CYS A 562 16.30 5.94 -11.97
N THR A 563 17.27 5.22 -11.41
CA THR A 563 18.48 4.80 -12.13
C THR A 563 18.16 3.91 -13.33
N ARG A 564 17.17 3.00 -13.21
CA ARG A 564 16.78 2.09 -14.29
C ARG A 564 15.82 2.70 -15.31
N ASN A 565 14.88 3.53 -14.85
CA ASN A 565 13.73 3.97 -15.68
C ASN A 565 13.81 5.44 -16.12
N GLY A 566 14.71 6.25 -15.55
CA GLY A 566 14.90 7.65 -15.94
C GLY A 566 13.61 8.47 -15.88
N ILE A 567 13.33 9.20 -16.96
CA ILE A 567 12.15 10.06 -17.08
C ILE A 567 10.82 9.30 -17.03
N GLU A 568 10.79 7.99 -17.28
CA GLU A 568 9.54 7.20 -17.26
C GLU A 568 8.85 7.28 -15.89
N VAL A 569 9.61 7.47 -14.81
CA VAL A 569 9.09 7.66 -13.44
C VAL A 569 8.36 9.01 -13.31
N ALA A 570 8.81 10.03 -14.04
CA ALA A 570 8.27 11.39 -14.04
C ALA A 570 7.13 11.60 -15.07
N ILE A 571 6.69 10.54 -15.74
CA ILE A 571 5.56 10.57 -16.68
C ILE A 571 4.31 9.98 -16.00
N PHE A 572 3.21 10.73 -16.03
CA PHE A 572 1.89 10.27 -15.60
C PHE A 572 1.19 9.61 -16.78
N ARG A 573 1.39 8.30 -16.94
CA ARG A 573 0.78 7.49 -18.00
C ARG A 573 0.82 6.00 -17.67
N GLY A 574 -0.36 5.39 -17.54
CA GLY A 574 -0.49 3.95 -17.33
C GLY A 574 -0.07 3.49 -15.92
N ASN A 575 -0.54 2.30 -15.54
CA ASN A 575 -0.32 1.80 -14.18
C ASN A 575 1.15 1.45 -13.91
N ASN A 576 1.90 0.94 -14.88
CA ASN A 576 3.29 0.53 -14.68
C ASN A 576 4.25 1.68 -14.32
N ARG A 577 4.08 2.87 -14.92
CA ARG A 577 4.84 4.07 -14.54
C ARG A 577 4.42 4.59 -13.18
N ASN A 578 3.11 4.70 -12.96
CA ASN A 578 2.55 5.25 -11.73
C ASN A 578 2.92 4.40 -10.50
N ARG A 579 2.86 3.06 -10.60
CA ARG A 579 3.31 2.13 -9.54
C ARG A 579 4.80 2.30 -9.23
N ARG A 580 5.65 2.35 -10.26
CA ARG A 580 7.09 2.61 -10.09
C ARG A 580 7.38 3.96 -9.45
N ARG A 581 6.65 5.02 -9.82
CA ARG A 581 6.73 6.31 -9.12
C ARG A 581 6.30 6.20 -7.65
N GLY A 582 5.26 5.42 -7.36
CA GLY A 582 4.89 5.06 -6.00
C GLY A 582 6.05 4.42 -5.23
N PHE A 583 6.72 3.42 -5.80
CA PHE A 583 7.89 2.78 -5.18
C PHE A 583 9.06 3.75 -4.96
N HIS A 584 9.31 4.66 -5.91
CA HIS A 584 10.27 5.74 -5.76
C HIS A 584 9.90 6.67 -4.59
N ASN A 585 8.65 7.13 -4.53
CA ASN A 585 8.14 7.98 -3.45
C ASN A 585 8.27 7.28 -2.09
N THR A 586 7.99 5.97 -2.04
CA THR A 586 8.18 5.14 -0.82
C THR A 586 9.65 5.11 -0.41
N ARG A 587 10.60 4.96 -1.35
CA ARG A 587 12.03 5.01 -1.02
C ARG A 587 12.45 6.36 -0.45
N ARG A 588 12.04 7.48 -1.07
CA ARG A 588 12.40 8.83 -0.58
C ARG A 588 11.80 9.12 0.79
N PHE A 589 10.58 8.68 1.05
CA PHE A 589 10.00 8.73 2.39
C PHE A 589 10.78 7.87 3.39
N TYR A 590 11.20 6.68 3.00
CA TYR A 590 11.98 5.79 3.84
C TYR A 590 13.36 6.38 4.19
N ASP A 591 14.03 7.03 3.22
CA ASP A 591 15.29 7.75 3.45
C ASP A 591 15.14 8.82 4.55
N GLN A 592 14.07 9.62 4.48
CA GLN A 592 13.75 10.61 5.50
C GLN A 592 13.46 9.95 6.85
N PHE A 593 12.64 8.90 6.85
CA PHE A 593 12.27 8.16 8.05
C PHE A 593 13.49 7.56 8.77
N GLU A 594 14.42 6.93 8.05
CA GLU A 594 15.65 6.38 8.61
C GLU A 594 16.57 7.49 9.18
N GLY A 595 16.53 8.69 8.60
CA GLY A 595 17.25 9.86 9.10
C GLY A 595 16.67 10.41 10.41
N ASP A 596 15.34 10.57 10.46
CA ASP A 596 14.64 11.14 11.61
C ASP A 596 14.52 10.15 12.78
N LEU A 597 14.34 8.85 12.49
CA LEU A 597 14.16 7.78 13.45
C LEU A 597 15.01 6.57 13.06
N PRO A 598 16.32 6.56 13.40
CA PRO A 598 17.21 5.48 13.05
C PRO A 598 16.71 4.15 13.65
N LYS A 599 16.88 3.06 12.90
CA LYS A 599 16.62 1.71 13.41
C LYS A 599 17.81 1.27 14.25
N ILE A 600 17.52 0.97 15.50
CA ILE A 600 18.50 0.56 16.51
C ILE A 600 18.20 -0.89 16.90
N LEU A 601 19.24 -1.73 16.93
CA LEU A 601 19.19 -3.09 17.45
C LEU A 601 20.08 -3.21 18.69
N VAL A 602 19.55 -3.75 19.78
CA VAL A 602 20.25 -3.93 21.05
C VAL A 602 20.35 -5.42 21.37
N VAL A 603 21.58 -5.95 21.40
CA VAL A 603 21.82 -7.39 21.48
C VAL A 603 22.78 -7.80 22.57
N THR A 604 22.53 -8.99 23.11
CA THR A 604 23.47 -9.72 23.96
C THR A 604 23.74 -11.11 23.35
N ARG A 605 24.82 -11.78 23.77
CA ARG A 605 25.02 -13.18 23.42
C ARG A 605 24.15 -14.06 24.32
N PRO A 606 23.40 -15.04 23.82
CA PRO A 606 22.71 -15.99 24.66
C PRO A 606 23.69 -16.95 25.34
N SER A 607 23.29 -17.53 26.46
CA SER A 607 23.98 -18.63 27.14
C SER A 607 23.34 -19.96 26.75
N ALA A 608 23.91 -21.09 27.19
CA ALA A 608 23.34 -22.41 26.91
C ALA A 608 21.91 -22.59 27.45
N SER A 609 21.51 -21.83 28.48
CA SER A 609 20.15 -21.81 29.01
C SER A 609 19.14 -21.09 28.11
N VAL A 610 19.52 -20.58 26.93
CA VAL A 610 18.56 -20.01 25.97
C VAL A 610 17.68 -21.08 25.34
N MET A 611 18.18 -22.31 25.19
CA MET A 611 17.44 -23.39 24.54
C MET A 611 16.40 -23.99 25.48
N GLY A 612 15.16 -24.22 25.02
CA GLY A 612 14.13 -24.87 25.82
C GLY A 612 12.75 -24.24 25.65
N GLN A 613 11.87 -24.50 26.62
CA GLN A 613 10.48 -24.03 26.61
C GLN A 613 10.35 -22.63 27.22
N GLY A 614 9.35 -21.87 26.76
CA GLY A 614 9.03 -20.51 27.22
C GLY A 614 9.58 -19.40 26.31
N THR A 615 9.53 -18.16 26.77
CA THR A 615 9.83 -16.96 25.97
C THR A 615 11.25 -16.45 26.15
N MET A 616 11.75 -15.75 25.14
CA MET A 616 13.02 -15.04 25.19
C MET A 616 13.03 -13.94 26.26
N GLU A 617 11.91 -13.25 26.48
CA GLU A 617 11.75 -12.28 27.57
C GLU A 617 12.05 -12.92 28.93
N ARG A 618 11.48 -14.10 29.21
CA ARG A 618 11.72 -14.81 30.47
C ARG A 618 13.19 -15.19 30.61
N TYR A 619 13.84 -15.59 29.53
CA TYR A 619 15.27 -15.87 29.52
C TYR A 619 16.07 -14.58 29.80
N LEU A 620 15.81 -13.48 29.09
CA LEU A 620 16.51 -12.21 29.28
C LEU A 620 16.35 -11.69 30.71
N ARG A 621 15.15 -11.77 31.28
CA ARG A 621 14.87 -11.34 32.65
C ARG A 621 15.61 -12.17 33.70
N ASN A 622 15.68 -13.49 33.53
CA ASN A 622 16.27 -14.38 34.53
C ASN A 622 17.78 -14.57 34.38
N ASP A 623 18.25 -14.74 33.15
CA ASP A 623 19.64 -15.07 32.84
C ASP A 623 20.48 -13.83 32.50
N ARG A 624 19.83 -12.74 32.07
CA ARG A 624 20.45 -11.45 31.73
C ARG A 624 19.80 -10.26 32.49
N PRO A 625 19.54 -10.35 33.82
CA PRO A 625 18.72 -9.36 34.54
C PRO A 625 19.28 -7.94 34.47
N THR A 626 20.61 -7.77 34.58
CA THR A 626 21.23 -6.44 34.48
C THR A 626 21.13 -5.84 33.09
N PHE A 627 21.13 -6.66 32.05
CA PHE A 627 20.95 -6.21 30.68
C PHE A 627 19.48 -5.82 30.48
N TRP A 628 18.55 -6.75 30.77
CA TRP A 628 17.12 -6.55 30.60
C TRP A 628 16.59 -5.33 31.35
N GLY A 629 16.93 -5.19 32.64
CA GLY A 629 16.50 -4.06 33.46
C GLY A 629 16.98 -2.69 32.96
N SER A 630 18.04 -2.63 32.15
CA SER A 630 18.52 -1.37 31.56
C SER A 630 17.89 -1.05 30.20
N VAL A 631 17.46 -2.07 29.44
CA VAL A 631 17.10 -1.90 28.02
C VAL A 631 15.62 -2.12 27.71
N HIS A 632 14.87 -2.88 28.52
CA HIS A 632 13.51 -3.33 28.19
C HIS A 632 12.53 -2.21 27.77
N ASP A 633 12.60 -1.03 28.40
CA ASP A 633 11.73 0.12 28.14
C ASP A 633 12.32 1.12 27.12
N LEU A 634 13.44 0.80 26.45
CA LEU A 634 14.04 1.69 25.46
C LEU A 634 13.06 2.00 24.32
N PRO A 635 12.90 3.28 23.94
CA PRO A 635 12.07 3.65 22.79
C PRO A 635 12.78 3.28 21.49
N VAL A 636 12.01 2.93 20.45
CA VAL A 636 12.48 2.83 19.06
C VAL A 636 13.66 1.86 18.83
N ALA A 637 13.86 0.89 19.72
CA ALA A 637 14.93 -0.11 19.63
C ALA A 637 14.37 -1.54 19.60
N GLU A 638 14.91 -2.38 18.72
CA GLU A 638 14.68 -3.83 18.78
C GLU A 638 15.65 -4.46 19.78
N ILE A 639 15.20 -5.43 20.56
CA ILE A 639 15.98 -6.00 21.66
C ILE A 639 15.96 -7.52 21.56
N GLY A 640 17.12 -8.14 21.70
CA GLY A 640 17.19 -9.60 21.63
C GLY A 640 18.53 -10.20 22.01
N ALA A 641 18.69 -11.46 21.66
CA ALA A 641 19.94 -12.19 21.77
C ALA A 641 20.36 -12.75 20.41
N VAL A 642 21.63 -12.63 20.06
CA VAL A 642 22.16 -13.09 18.76
C VAL A 642 23.00 -14.34 18.90
N SER A 643 22.74 -15.32 18.03
CA SER A 643 23.47 -16.59 17.97
C SER A 643 23.78 -16.93 16.51
N ALA A 644 24.58 -17.97 16.27
CA ALA A 644 24.83 -18.44 14.91
C ALA A 644 23.60 -19.10 14.24
N THR A 645 22.51 -19.32 14.97
CA THR A 645 21.23 -19.78 14.38
C THR A 645 20.27 -18.63 14.05
N GLY A 646 20.61 -17.39 14.41
CA GLY A 646 19.78 -16.21 14.12
C GLY A 646 19.70 -15.21 15.28
N LEU A 647 18.99 -14.12 15.00
CA LEU A 647 18.53 -13.14 15.98
C LEU A 647 17.27 -13.65 16.67
N HIS A 648 17.30 -13.72 18.00
CA HIS A 648 16.18 -14.12 18.84
C HIS A 648 15.65 -12.88 19.56
N GLU A 649 14.59 -12.27 19.02
CA GLU A 649 13.96 -11.08 19.58
C GLU A 649 13.30 -11.38 20.94
N TRP A 650 13.13 -10.35 21.77
CA TRP A 650 12.62 -10.48 23.14
C TRP A 650 11.26 -11.19 23.22
N TRP A 651 10.39 -11.00 22.23
CA TRP A 651 9.05 -11.57 22.17
C TRP A 651 9.02 -13.00 21.64
N ALA A 652 10.12 -13.49 21.04
CA ALA A 652 10.15 -14.79 20.40
C ALA A 652 10.08 -15.93 21.43
N ASN A 653 9.63 -17.10 20.97
CA ASN A 653 9.83 -18.34 21.69
C ASN A 653 11.32 -18.65 21.77
N ARG A 654 11.72 -19.32 22.86
CA ARG A 654 13.09 -19.80 22.99
C ARG A 654 13.41 -20.80 21.88
N PRO A 655 14.58 -20.71 21.25
CA PRO A 655 14.93 -21.60 20.16
C PRO A 655 15.12 -23.04 20.66
N GLU A 656 14.71 -24.01 19.85
CA GLU A 656 14.97 -25.43 20.13
C GLU A 656 16.48 -25.73 20.08
N THR A 657 17.19 -25.06 19.17
CA THR A 657 18.63 -25.20 18.97
C THR A 657 19.30 -23.84 18.87
N ALA A 658 20.46 -23.70 19.50
CA ALA A 658 21.29 -22.51 19.40
C ALA A 658 22.74 -22.93 19.15
N SER A 659 23.38 -22.28 18.18
CA SER A 659 24.81 -22.41 17.92
C SER A 659 25.52 -21.16 18.44
N PHE A 660 26.61 -21.37 19.16
CA PHE A 660 27.44 -20.30 19.71
C PHE A 660 28.75 -20.17 18.94
N ASP A 661 28.80 -20.63 17.69
CA ASP A 661 29.94 -20.41 16.81
C ASP A 661 30.12 -18.91 16.52
N SER A 662 31.34 -18.40 16.63
CA SER A 662 31.60 -16.96 16.48
C SER A 662 31.47 -16.48 15.03
N ASN A 663 31.83 -17.32 14.05
CA ASN A 663 31.76 -16.94 12.64
C ASN A 663 30.30 -16.86 12.17
N GLY A 664 29.50 -17.88 12.48
CA GLY A 664 28.07 -17.85 12.16
C GLY A 664 27.33 -16.73 12.87
N LEU A 665 27.72 -16.38 14.10
CA LEU A 665 27.15 -15.22 14.81
C LEU A 665 27.49 -13.91 14.09
N ALA A 666 28.75 -13.73 13.67
CA ALA A 666 29.18 -12.56 12.92
C ALA A 666 28.41 -12.43 11.59
N ASP A 667 28.17 -13.55 10.89
CA ASP A 667 27.38 -13.58 9.67
C ASP A 667 25.93 -13.13 9.89
N VAL A 668 25.30 -13.60 10.98
CA VAL A 668 23.95 -13.15 11.38
C VAL A 668 23.95 -11.66 11.68
N LEU A 669 24.91 -11.15 12.48
CA LEU A 669 24.98 -9.72 12.80
C LEU A 669 25.13 -8.85 11.55
N VAL A 670 26.02 -9.22 10.62
CA VAL A 670 26.23 -8.47 9.37
C VAL A 670 24.98 -8.48 8.51
N THR A 671 24.30 -9.63 8.45
CA THR A 671 23.03 -9.80 7.72
C THR A 671 21.93 -8.91 8.31
N GLU A 672 21.82 -8.83 9.64
CA GLU A 672 20.89 -7.91 10.30
C GLU A 672 21.33 -6.44 10.11
N GLY A 673 22.64 -6.17 10.13
CA GLY A 673 23.22 -4.85 9.90
C GLY A 673 22.85 -4.21 8.55
N GLU A 674 22.43 -5.00 7.56
CA GLU A 674 21.85 -4.46 6.32
C GLU A 674 20.54 -3.67 6.54
N ARG A 675 19.87 -3.90 7.67
CA ARG A 675 18.55 -3.35 8.00
C ARG A 675 18.56 -2.41 9.21
N TYR A 676 19.68 -2.29 9.95
CA TYR A 676 19.79 -1.41 11.13
C TYR A 676 20.91 -0.39 10.95
N GLN A 677 20.65 0.88 11.27
CA GLN A 677 21.66 1.94 11.23
C GLN A 677 22.67 1.80 12.39
N ASP A 678 22.20 1.33 13.54
CA ASP A 678 23.01 1.22 14.76
C ASP A 678 22.75 -0.12 15.47
N ILE A 679 23.82 -0.81 15.87
CA ILE A 679 23.77 -2.00 16.73
C ILE A 679 24.52 -1.72 18.03
N PHE A 680 23.82 -1.86 19.16
CA PHE A 680 24.39 -1.79 20.49
C PHE A 680 24.60 -3.19 21.07
N VAL A 681 25.79 -3.45 21.58
CA VAL A 681 26.23 -4.78 22.00
C VAL A 681 26.62 -4.80 23.48
N ASP A 682 26.09 -5.78 24.23
CA ASP A 682 26.56 -6.11 25.58
C ASP A 682 27.92 -6.82 25.52
N ALA A 683 28.98 -6.01 25.48
CA ALA A 683 30.36 -6.44 25.31
C ALA A 683 30.87 -7.31 26.48
N ARG A 684 30.16 -7.39 27.60
CA ARG A 684 30.48 -8.36 28.67
C ARG A 684 30.28 -9.81 28.22
N HIS A 685 29.43 -10.03 27.23
CA HIS A 685 29.03 -11.35 26.78
C HIS A 685 29.27 -11.56 25.29
N LEU A 686 29.42 -10.49 24.52
CA LEU A 686 29.67 -10.53 23.09
C LEU A 686 30.79 -9.56 22.72
N GLU A 687 32.03 -10.05 22.65
CA GLU A 687 33.15 -9.31 22.07
C GLU A 687 33.17 -9.55 20.55
N LEU A 688 33.19 -8.47 19.76
CA LEU A 688 33.32 -8.56 18.31
C LEU A 688 34.79 -8.48 17.89
N ASP A 689 35.18 -9.22 16.86
CA ASP A 689 36.49 -9.09 16.25
C ASP A 689 36.52 -7.95 15.21
N GLU A 690 37.72 -7.56 14.80
CA GLU A 690 37.91 -6.46 13.86
C GLU A 690 37.32 -6.74 12.48
N ALA A 691 37.32 -8.00 12.06
CA ALA A 691 36.74 -8.40 10.78
C ALA A 691 35.21 -8.20 10.79
N THR A 692 34.54 -8.54 11.90
CA THR A 692 33.10 -8.35 12.04
C THR A 692 32.73 -6.87 12.06
N ARG A 693 33.50 -6.02 12.77
CA ARG A 693 33.29 -4.56 12.77
C ARG A 693 33.40 -3.98 11.36
N SER A 694 34.47 -4.31 10.65
CA SER A 694 34.67 -3.84 9.27
C SER A 694 33.54 -4.27 8.33
N ARG A 695 33.03 -5.50 8.47
CA ARG A 695 31.88 -5.98 7.67
C ARG A 695 30.58 -5.26 7.99
N LEU A 696 30.37 -4.85 9.24
CA LEU A 696 29.21 -4.04 9.65
C LEU A 696 29.30 -2.61 9.09
N GLU A 697 30.50 -2.02 9.09
CA GLU A 697 30.75 -0.74 8.45
C GLU A 697 30.50 -0.79 6.93
N ASP A 698 30.89 -1.87 6.25
CA ASP A 698 30.65 -2.07 4.80
C ASP A 698 29.16 -2.08 4.43
N VAL A 699 28.28 -2.51 5.35
CA VAL A 699 26.82 -2.46 5.15
C VAL A 699 26.18 -1.16 5.65
N ASN A 700 26.98 -0.18 6.07
CA ASN A 700 26.58 1.10 6.67
C ASN A 700 25.90 0.97 8.05
N CYS A 701 26.33 -0.03 8.85
CA CYS A 701 25.84 -0.24 10.20
C CYS A 701 26.90 0.17 11.23
N THR A 702 26.56 1.12 12.11
CA THR A 702 27.46 1.58 13.19
C THR A 702 27.32 0.66 14.40
N VAL A 703 28.45 0.24 14.99
CA VAL A 703 28.45 -0.68 16.13
C VAL A 703 28.93 0.01 17.39
N HIS A 704 28.19 -0.18 18.49
CA HIS A 704 28.45 0.41 19.79
C HIS A 704 28.63 -0.69 20.83
N GLU A 705 29.86 -0.89 21.30
CA GLU A 705 30.20 -1.95 22.28
C GLU A 705 30.31 -1.37 23.70
N HIS A 706 29.47 -1.83 24.63
CA HIS A 706 29.48 -1.38 26.01
C HIS A 706 29.57 -2.54 26.99
N THR A 707 30.47 -2.46 27.95
CA THR A 707 30.59 -3.45 29.03
C THR A 707 29.61 -3.18 30.19
N ASN A 708 28.83 -2.11 30.16
CA ASN A 708 27.82 -1.80 31.17
C ASN A 708 26.48 -1.54 30.48
N PRO A 709 25.41 -2.29 30.76
CA PRO A 709 24.10 -2.09 30.15
C PRO A 709 23.49 -0.72 30.40
N ALA A 710 23.81 -0.08 31.54
CA ALA A 710 23.40 1.30 31.75
C ALA A 710 23.98 2.21 30.65
N SER A 711 25.24 2.01 30.26
CA SER A 711 25.85 2.76 29.16
C SER A 711 25.28 2.41 27.79
N ILE A 712 24.69 1.22 27.61
CA ILE A 712 23.91 0.91 26.39
C ILE A 712 22.66 1.80 26.35
N ARG A 713 21.93 1.91 27.47
CA ARG A 713 20.77 2.79 27.56
C ARG A 713 21.15 4.22 27.22
N ASP A 714 22.17 4.75 27.89
CA ASP A 714 22.62 6.13 27.70
C ASP A 714 23.00 6.37 26.22
N GLY A 715 23.73 5.45 25.60
CA GLY A 715 24.11 5.54 24.20
C GLY A 715 22.92 5.49 23.23
N VAL A 716 21.92 4.64 23.49
CA VAL A 716 20.70 4.59 22.66
C VAL A 716 19.90 5.87 22.79
N LEU A 717 19.71 6.40 24.02
CA LEU A 717 19.00 7.65 24.24
C LEU A 717 19.75 8.84 23.64
N GLU A 718 21.07 8.90 23.77
CA GLU A 718 21.91 9.91 23.12
C GLU A 718 21.77 9.85 21.60
N ARG A 719 21.80 8.65 21.01
CA ARG A 719 21.65 8.44 19.56
C ARG A 719 20.29 8.92 19.02
N LEU A 720 19.24 8.82 19.84
CA LEU A 720 17.89 9.31 19.55
C LEU A 720 17.70 10.79 19.92
N GLY A 721 18.66 11.42 20.61
CA GLY A 721 18.54 12.79 21.12
C GLY A 721 17.54 12.93 22.27
N TYR A 722 17.44 11.91 23.13
CA TYR A 722 16.50 11.78 24.24
C TYR A 722 17.21 11.91 25.60
N GLU A 723 16.48 12.33 26.64
CA GLU A 723 16.99 12.45 28.01
C GLU A 723 16.96 11.10 28.76
N ASP A 724 17.80 10.91 29.79
CA ASP A 724 17.95 9.65 30.56
C ASP A 724 16.63 9.16 31.21
N GLU A 725 15.90 10.08 31.87
CA GLU A 725 14.53 9.85 32.36
C GLU A 725 13.55 10.06 31.21
N PHE A 726 13.71 9.26 30.16
CA PHE A 726 12.86 9.35 28.99
C PHE A 726 11.39 9.07 29.35
N LEU A 727 10.56 10.11 29.41
CA LEU A 727 9.11 10.00 29.51
C LEU A 727 8.50 10.78 28.33
N PRO A 728 7.51 10.20 27.61
CA PRO A 728 6.75 10.95 26.62
C PRO A 728 6.22 12.24 27.25
N GLN A 729 6.61 13.40 26.72
CA GLN A 729 6.15 14.67 27.28
C GLN A 729 4.63 14.74 27.13
N HIS A 730 3.91 14.96 28.23
CA HIS A 730 2.48 15.20 28.15
C HIS A 730 2.29 16.53 27.40
N LEU A 731 1.89 16.44 26.14
CA LEU A 731 1.36 17.60 25.43
C LEU A 731 0.07 17.96 26.17
N MET A 732 0.14 18.92 27.08
CA MET A 732 -1.08 19.49 27.66
C MET A 732 -1.84 20.12 26.51
N GLN A 733 -3.13 19.78 26.37
CA GLN A 733 -4.04 20.52 25.51
C GLN A 733 -3.89 22.02 25.81
N SER A 734 -3.32 22.77 24.87
CA SER A 734 -3.57 24.21 24.77
C SER A 734 -5.01 24.38 24.30
N GLY A 735 -5.96 24.18 25.20
CA GLY A 735 -7.39 24.10 24.88
C GLY A 735 -8.32 24.35 26.07
N LEU A 736 -7.83 25.02 27.10
CA LEU A 736 -8.68 25.74 28.06
C LEU A 736 -8.40 27.24 27.90
N THR A 737 -8.95 27.81 26.85
CA THR A 737 -9.29 29.23 26.80
C THR A 737 -10.67 29.33 26.19
N ASP A 738 -11.65 29.57 27.06
CA ASP A 738 -12.92 30.27 26.84
C ASP A 738 -13.48 30.25 25.41
N TYR A 739 -14.53 29.45 25.17
CA TYR A 739 -15.89 29.93 24.87
C TYR A 739 -16.91 28.80 24.88
#